data_AF-A0A8S0YYJ7-F1
#
_entry.id   AF-A0A8S0YYJ7-F1
#
_cell.length_a   1.000
_cell.length_b   1.000
_cell.length_c   1.000
_cell.angle_alpha   90.00
_cell.angle_beta   90.00
_cell.angle_gamma   90.00
#
_symmetry.space_group_name_H-M   'P 1'
#
loop_
_entity.id
_entity.type
_entity.pdbx_description
1 polymer ?
#
loop_
_entity_poly.entity_id
_entity_poly.type
_entity_poly.pdbx_seq_one_letter_code
_entity_poly.pdbx_strand_id
1 'polypeptide(L)'
;MCCCRRASMMSPRQLMRNSNMTQKWQRREISNFEYLMFLNTIAGRTYNDLNQYPVFPWILTNYESEELDLSQPSNYRDLSKPIGALNPSRRAYFEERYNTWEHESTPPFHYGTHYSTAAFVLNWLVRIEPMTTMFLALQGGKFDHPNRLFSSIAMSWKNCQRDTSDVKELIPELFFLPEMLVNSSGYKLGIPESPSGDVILPPWASSAEEFVRINRMALESEFVSCQLHQWIDLIFGYKQRGPEAVRATNVFYYLTYEGGVRLDQITEPVTRAAIEDQIRSFGQTPAQLLSEPHPPRASTMHLAPLMFAAAPDDVCLRLKLPSNAAVVHVSANTYPQLAMPAVVTVSAARAFAAHRWGGGGCAHAPHAPHTPHAPRHAPDHAHHPHHPLLMDPVWAAGGAQALSRRQLGDNFSQRVRARSNCFVTTVDSRFLIAAGFWDNSFRVFSTETAKIVQIIFGHYGVVTCVCRSECNITSDCYIASGSEDCTVLLWHWSARHGGIVGEGDTPAPRVTLTGHDAPINGVLVSAELGLVISSSVNGPVLVHTTFGELLRALAPGAGAGAGGAGGAAPAQLALSREGVLVVAYARGHLAAFTLNGRRLRHETHNDNFQCLALSRCGEYVVCAGDAGVVEVWRAFTLAPLYAFPPAGAPVTSLALSHDQKFLLAGLENGSLVVFHIDFNRWHHEYQQRY
;
A
#
# COMPACT_ATOMS: atom_id res chain seq x y z
N MET A 1 -8.56 -28.95 -12.87
CA MET A 1 -8.87 -28.09 -14.04
C MET A 1 -10.38 -27.86 -14.31
N CYS A 2 -11.33 -28.67 -13.80
CA CYS A 2 -12.77 -28.43 -14.04
C CYS A 2 -13.41 -27.26 -13.26
N CYS A 3 -12.93 -26.90 -12.06
CA CYS A 3 -13.51 -25.77 -11.29
C CYS A 3 -13.33 -24.40 -11.98
N CYS A 4 -12.19 -24.16 -12.64
CA CYS A 4 -11.93 -22.85 -13.27
C CYS A 4 -12.82 -22.60 -14.50
N ARG A 5 -13.13 -23.62 -15.31
CA ARG A 5 -13.99 -23.44 -16.49
C ARG A 5 -15.43 -23.07 -16.13
N ARG A 6 -15.96 -23.61 -15.02
CA ARG A 6 -17.31 -23.27 -14.55
C ARG A 6 -17.39 -21.83 -14.06
N ALA A 7 -16.36 -21.36 -13.34
CA ALA A 7 -16.26 -19.97 -12.88
C ALA A 7 -16.17 -18.96 -14.03
N SER A 8 -15.41 -19.28 -15.10
CA SER A 8 -15.27 -18.39 -16.26
C SER A 8 -16.52 -18.23 -17.12
N MET A 9 -17.53 -19.11 -16.99
CA MET A 9 -18.80 -19.02 -17.72
C MET A 9 -19.96 -18.48 -16.85
N MET A 10 -19.67 -18.09 -15.61
CA MET A 10 -20.70 -17.56 -14.71
C MET A 10 -21.11 -16.15 -15.15
N SER A 11 -22.39 -15.83 -15.01
CA SER A 11 -22.85 -14.46 -15.23
C SER A 11 -22.28 -13.52 -14.16
N PRO A 12 -22.15 -12.21 -14.44
CA PRO A 12 -21.70 -11.21 -13.47
C PRO A 12 -22.40 -11.30 -12.10
N ARG A 13 -23.72 -11.53 -12.10
CA ARG A 13 -24.53 -11.72 -10.87
C ARG A 13 -24.13 -12.97 -10.08
N GLN A 14 -23.83 -14.05 -10.78
CA GLN A 14 -23.39 -15.31 -10.16
C GLN A 14 -21.98 -15.19 -9.58
N LEU A 15 -21.08 -14.46 -10.26
CA LEU A 15 -19.74 -14.15 -9.76
C LEU A 15 -19.80 -13.33 -8.47
N MET A 16 -20.65 -12.30 -8.44
CA MET A 16 -20.87 -11.49 -7.24
C MET A 16 -21.36 -12.34 -6.07
N ARG A 17 -22.41 -13.15 -6.28
CA ARG A 17 -23.02 -13.99 -5.23
C ARG A 17 -22.09 -15.06 -4.68
N ASN A 18 -21.20 -15.60 -5.51
CA ASN A 18 -20.27 -16.67 -5.10
C ASN A 18 -18.93 -16.13 -4.57
N SER A 19 -18.70 -14.83 -4.66
CA SER A 19 -17.48 -14.17 -4.18
C SER A 19 -17.59 -13.83 -2.69
N ASN A 20 -16.46 -13.93 -1.96
CA ASN A 20 -16.34 -13.44 -0.60
C ASN A 20 -15.79 -11.99 -0.52
N MET A 21 -15.59 -11.31 -1.65
CA MET A 21 -15.00 -9.97 -1.69
C MET A 21 -15.83 -8.92 -0.94
N THR A 22 -17.15 -8.96 -1.02
CA THR A 22 -18.02 -8.01 -0.27
C THR A 22 -17.81 -8.16 1.24
N GLN A 23 -17.71 -9.38 1.75
CA GLN A 23 -17.47 -9.63 3.17
C GLN A 23 -16.07 -9.14 3.59
N LYS A 24 -15.06 -9.37 2.75
CA LYS A 24 -13.70 -8.86 2.97
C LYS A 24 -13.66 -7.34 2.99
N TRP A 25 -14.38 -6.69 2.09
CA TRP A 25 -14.48 -5.23 2.03
C TRP A 25 -15.18 -4.66 3.27
N GLN A 26 -16.27 -5.28 3.71
CA GLN A 26 -16.95 -4.91 4.96
C GLN A 26 -16.05 -5.06 6.18
N ARG A 27 -15.21 -6.11 6.21
CA ARG A 27 -14.21 -6.36 7.27
C ARG A 27 -12.93 -5.53 7.13
N ARG A 28 -12.84 -4.67 6.10
CA ARG A 28 -11.65 -3.86 5.77
C ARG A 28 -10.38 -4.68 5.50
N GLU A 29 -10.55 -5.94 5.07
CA GLU A 29 -9.45 -6.76 4.55
C GLU A 29 -9.02 -6.30 3.16
N ILE A 30 -9.91 -5.62 2.43
CA ILE A 30 -9.63 -4.94 1.15
C ILE A 30 -10.12 -3.49 1.20
N SER A 31 -9.42 -2.62 0.50
CA SER A 31 -9.69 -1.19 0.35
C SER A 31 -10.92 -0.90 -0.52
N ASN A 32 -11.42 0.35 -0.50
CA ASN A 32 -12.48 0.77 -1.41
C ASN A 32 -12.02 0.71 -2.85
N PHE A 33 -10.78 1.14 -3.12
CA PHE A 33 -10.18 1.07 -4.45
C PHE A 33 -10.16 -0.35 -5.02
N GLU A 34 -9.66 -1.33 -4.25
CA GLU A 34 -9.62 -2.73 -4.68
C GLU A 34 -11.03 -3.29 -4.89
N TYR A 35 -11.98 -2.91 -4.03
CA TYR A 35 -13.35 -3.36 -4.16
C TYR A 35 -14.03 -2.77 -5.42
N LEU A 36 -13.81 -1.50 -5.72
CA LEU A 36 -14.28 -0.86 -6.96
C LEU A 36 -13.65 -1.51 -8.20
N MET A 37 -12.36 -1.84 -8.16
CA MET A 37 -11.69 -2.58 -9.24
C MET A 37 -12.30 -3.98 -9.42
N PHE A 38 -12.58 -4.69 -8.32
CA PHE A 38 -13.26 -5.98 -8.34
C PHE A 38 -14.65 -5.88 -9.00
N LEU A 39 -15.49 -4.92 -8.56
CA LEU A 39 -16.84 -4.71 -9.11
C LEU A 39 -16.79 -4.40 -10.61
N ASN A 40 -15.90 -3.50 -11.03
CA ASN A 40 -15.68 -3.20 -12.45
C ASN A 40 -15.31 -4.47 -13.24
N THR A 41 -14.37 -5.26 -12.73
CA THR A 41 -13.90 -6.49 -13.38
C THR A 41 -15.04 -7.51 -13.56
N ILE A 42 -15.81 -7.79 -12.50
CA ILE A 42 -16.91 -8.76 -12.60
C ILE A 42 -18.11 -8.23 -13.40
N ALA A 43 -18.25 -6.91 -13.54
CA ALA A 43 -19.24 -6.27 -14.40
C ALA A 43 -18.85 -6.25 -15.88
N GLY A 44 -17.72 -6.86 -16.25
CA GLY A 44 -17.22 -6.96 -17.63
C GLY A 44 -16.35 -5.78 -18.09
N ARG A 45 -15.98 -4.87 -17.18
CA ARG A 45 -15.10 -3.74 -17.52
C ARG A 45 -13.65 -4.20 -17.67
N THR A 46 -12.94 -3.58 -18.60
CA THR A 46 -11.56 -3.96 -18.94
C THR A 46 -10.77 -2.78 -19.52
N TYR A 47 -9.45 -2.81 -19.32
CA TYR A 47 -8.53 -1.87 -19.97
C TYR A 47 -8.33 -2.16 -21.48
N ASN A 48 -8.70 -3.37 -21.94
CA ASN A 48 -8.52 -3.76 -23.34
C ASN A 48 -9.57 -3.13 -24.28
N ASP A 49 -10.74 -2.76 -23.77
CA ASP A 49 -11.81 -2.10 -24.53
C ASP A 49 -12.13 -0.77 -23.85
N LEU A 50 -11.71 0.33 -24.49
CA LEU A 50 -11.91 1.69 -23.98
C LEU A 50 -13.39 2.09 -23.87
N ASN A 51 -14.28 1.41 -24.61
CA ASN A 51 -15.73 1.65 -24.51
C ASN A 51 -16.33 1.02 -23.24
N GLN A 52 -15.62 0.06 -22.64
CA GLN A 52 -15.97 -0.64 -21.41
C GLN A 52 -14.91 -0.42 -20.33
N TYR A 53 -14.41 0.80 -20.24
CA TYR A 53 -13.39 1.15 -19.27
C TYR A 53 -13.92 1.09 -17.83
N PRO A 54 -13.09 0.76 -16.83
CA PRO A 54 -13.48 0.84 -15.43
C PRO A 54 -13.94 2.25 -15.02
N VAL A 55 -14.94 2.32 -14.16
CA VAL A 55 -15.59 3.55 -13.72
C VAL A 55 -15.41 3.74 -12.22
N PHE A 56 -15.03 4.95 -11.81
CA PHE A 56 -14.85 5.38 -10.43
C PHE A 56 -15.68 6.65 -10.14
N PRO A 57 -16.14 6.85 -8.90
CA PRO A 57 -16.88 8.06 -8.56
C PRO A 57 -15.96 9.29 -8.46
N TRP A 58 -16.49 10.46 -8.83
CA TRP A 58 -16.01 11.70 -8.22
C TRP A 58 -16.20 11.65 -6.70
N ILE A 59 -15.14 11.93 -5.93
CA ILE A 59 -15.18 11.94 -4.46
C ILE A 59 -15.22 13.34 -3.90
N LEU A 60 -14.29 14.20 -4.34
CA LEU A 60 -14.15 15.56 -3.83
C LEU A 60 -14.99 16.55 -4.63
N THR A 61 -15.40 17.64 -4.00
CA THR A 61 -16.15 18.74 -4.61
C THR A 61 -15.37 20.06 -4.62
N ASN A 62 -14.39 20.19 -3.74
CA ASN A 62 -13.60 21.40 -3.56
C ASN A 62 -12.24 21.30 -4.28
N TYR A 63 -12.12 22.06 -5.36
CA TYR A 63 -10.91 22.16 -6.19
C TYR A 63 -10.40 23.60 -6.30
N GLU A 64 -10.89 24.51 -5.45
CA GLU A 64 -10.59 25.95 -5.50
C GLU A 64 -9.89 26.47 -4.25
N SER A 65 -10.03 25.80 -3.09
CA SER A 65 -9.39 26.22 -1.84
C SER A 65 -7.88 25.92 -1.80
N GLU A 66 -7.13 26.75 -1.06
CA GLU A 66 -5.70 26.59 -0.75
C GLU A 66 -5.40 25.37 0.14
N GLU A 67 -6.33 25.02 1.02
CA GLU A 67 -6.23 23.85 1.89
C GLU A 67 -7.46 22.97 1.74
N LEU A 68 -7.27 21.66 1.85
CA LEU A 68 -8.34 20.67 1.82
C LEU A 68 -8.37 19.88 3.12
N ASP A 69 -9.40 20.15 3.92
CA ASP A 69 -9.68 19.38 5.12
C ASP A 69 -10.56 18.16 4.80
N LEU A 70 -9.95 16.98 4.86
CA LEU A 70 -10.63 15.70 4.64
C LEU A 70 -11.54 15.30 5.80
N SER A 71 -11.53 16.01 6.92
CA SER A 71 -12.48 15.81 8.02
C SER A 71 -13.82 16.53 7.80
N GLN A 72 -13.89 17.45 6.83
CA GLN A 72 -15.10 18.23 6.56
C GLN A 72 -16.03 17.53 5.56
N PRO A 73 -17.30 17.23 5.92
CA PRO A 73 -18.25 16.58 5.02
C PRO A 73 -18.58 17.40 3.77
N SER A 74 -18.47 18.73 3.82
CA SER A 74 -18.77 19.65 2.71
C SER A 74 -17.84 19.46 1.50
N ASN A 75 -16.63 18.94 1.72
CA ASN A 75 -15.66 18.69 0.67
C ASN A 75 -15.93 17.38 -0.11
N TYR A 76 -16.91 16.58 0.33
CA TYR A 76 -17.25 15.30 -0.30
C TYR A 76 -18.53 15.40 -1.12
N ARG A 77 -18.55 14.66 -2.23
CA ARG A 77 -19.73 14.47 -3.06
C ARG A 77 -20.74 13.59 -2.34
N ASP A 78 -22.02 13.91 -2.52
CA ASP A 78 -23.10 12.99 -2.23
C ASP A 78 -23.07 11.78 -3.18
N LEU A 79 -22.54 10.65 -2.69
CA LEU A 79 -22.41 9.38 -3.42
C LEU A 79 -23.76 8.68 -3.67
N SER A 80 -24.84 9.13 -3.03
CA SER A 80 -26.18 8.59 -3.24
C SER A 80 -26.82 9.06 -4.56
N LYS A 81 -26.22 10.06 -5.20
CA LYS A 81 -26.75 10.75 -6.39
C LYS A 81 -25.81 10.63 -7.60
N PRO A 82 -26.36 10.42 -8.81
CA PRO A 82 -25.58 10.52 -10.04
C PRO A 82 -25.14 11.97 -10.30
N ILE A 83 -24.11 12.17 -11.13
CA ILE A 83 -23.55 13.51 -11.43
C ILE A 83 -24.64 14.50 -11.81
N GLY A 84 -25.54 14.12 -12.72
CA GLY A 84 -26.62 14.96 -13.20
C GLY A 84 -27.56 15.49 -12.11
N ALA A 85 -27.71 14.76 -11.00
CA ALA A 85 -28.62 15.08 -9.91
C ALA A 85 -27.98 15.86 -8.75
N LEU A 86 -26.66 16.13 -8.80
CA LEU A 86 -25.95 16.87 -7.75
C LEU A 86 -26.40 18.33 -7.67
N ASN A 87 -26.53 18.99 -8.83
CA ASN A 87 -27.03 20.36 -8.91
C ASN A 87 -28.58 20.34 -8.98
N PRO A 88 -29.30 20.95 -8.01
CA PRO A 88 -30.76 20.92 -7.97
C PRO A 88 -31.44 21.50 -9.22
N SER A 89 -30.92 22.60 -9.78
CA SER A 89 -31.49 23.21 -10.99
C SER A 89 -31.35 22.30 -12.19
N ARG A 90 -30.22 21.60 -12.30
CA ARG A 90 -29.97 20.66 -13.39
C ARG A 90 -30.77 19.37 -13.23
N ARG A 91 -30.94 18.91 -12.00
CA ARG A 91 -31.82 17.79 -11.68
C ARG A 91 -33.24 18.06 -12.17
N ALA A 92 -33.79 19.23 -11.89
CA ALA A 92 -35.13 19.62 -12.34
C ALA A 92 -35.25 19.61 -13.87
N TYR A 93 -34.23 20.10 -14.59
CA TYR A 93 -34.19 20.05 -16.05
C TYR A 93 -34.22 18.60 -16.59
N PHE A 94 -33.46 17.68 -15.99
CA PHE A 94 -33.46 16.29 -16.42
C PHE A 94 -34.76 15.55 -16.07
N GLU A 95 -35.35 15.84 -14.91
CA GLU A 95 -36.66 15.30 -14.52
C GLU A 95 -37.76 15.81 -15.45
N GLU A 96 -37.75 17.11 -15.81
CA GLU A 96 -38.67 17.68 -16.79
C GLU A 96 -38.50 17.00 -18.15
N ARG A 97 -37.26 16.90 -18.65
CA ARG A 97 -36.96 16.20 -19.91
C ARG A 97 -37.51 14.77 -19.93
N TYR A 98 -37.37 14.03 -18.82
CA TYR A 98 -37.87 12.67 -18.71
C TYR A 98 -39.41 12.61 -18.75
N ASN A 99 -40.06 13.53 -18.02
CA ASN A 99 -41.52 13.57 -17.87
C ASN A 99 -42.24 14.07 -19.13
N THR A 100 -41.62 14.96 -19.89
CA THR A 100 -42.19 15.52 -21.14
C THR A 100 -41.75 14.75 -22.39
N TRP A 101 -41.05 13.62 -22.23
CA TRP A 101 -40.52 12.86 -23.36
C TRP A 101 -41.63 12.07 -24.06
N GLU A 102 -42.03 12.54 -25.24
CA GLU A 102 -42.99 11.86 -26.11
C GLU A 102 -42.30 11.49 -27.42
N HIS A 103 -41.88 10.22 -27.54
CA HIS A 103 -41.32 9.67 -28.78
C HIS A 103 -41.80 8.23 -28.98
N GLU A 104 -42.29 7.89 -30.17
CA GLU A 104 -42.94 6.58 -30.44
C GLU A 104 -41.98 5.40 -30.33
N SER A 105 -40.70 5.59 -30.67
CA SER A 105 -39.70 4.51 -30.74
C SER A 105 -38.64 4.56 -29.64
N THR A 106 -38.55 5.64 -28.87
CA THR A 106 -37.44 5.88 -27.95
C THR A 106 -37.97 6.06 -26.53
N PRO A 107 -37.62 5.16 -25.58
CA PRO A 107 -38.04 5.30 -24.19
C PRO A 107 -37.54 6.61 -23.55
N PRO A 108 -38.23 7.13 -22.52
CA PRO A 108 -37.79 8.32 -21.80
C PRO A 108 -36.46 8.08 -21.08
N PHE A 109 -35.60 9.10 -21.07
CA PHE A 109 -34.28 9.06 -20.43
C PHE A 109 -33.91 10.44 -19.86
N HIS A 110 -33.08 10.44 -18.82
CA HIS A 110 -32.54 11.66 -18.24
C HIS A 110 -31.33 12.14 -19.05
N TYR A 111 -30.40 11.22 -19.35
CA TYR A 111 -29.10 11.56 -19.95
C TYR A 111 -28.95 10.97 -21.36
N GLY A 112 -28.71 11.86 -22.34
CA GLY A 112 -28.33 11.46 -23.70
C GLY A 112 -26.84 11.16 -23.86
N THR A 113 -26.04 11.52 -22.85
CA THR A 113 -24.61 11.21 -22.76
C THR A 113 -24.39 10.24 -21.61
N HIS A 114 -23.35 9.40 -21.75
CA HIS A 114 -23.01 8.39 -20.76
C HIS A 114 -21.84 8.84 -19.88
N TYR A 115 -21.75 8.33 -18.66
CA TYR A 115 -20.68 8.71 -17.72
C TYR A 115 -19.30 8.11 -18.05
N SER A 116 -19.24 7.13 -18.95
CA SER A 116 -18.01 6.45 -19.39
C SER A 116 -18.04 6.23 -20.90
N THR A 117 -17.06 6.76 -21.61
CA THR A 117 -16.89 6.61 -23.07
C THR A 117 -15.40 6.55 -23.40
N ALA A 118 -15.05 5.90 -24.51
CA ALA A 118 -13.65 5.86 -24.96
C ALA A 118 -13.07 7.27 -25.18
N ALA A 119 -13.88 8.21 -25.70
CA ALA A 119 -13.47 9.59 -25.88
C ALA A 119 -13.08 10.27 -24.56
N PHE A 120 -13.79 10.01 -23.46
CA PHE A 120 -13.42 10.53 -22.15
C PHE A 120 -12.13 9.92 -21.63
N VAL A 121 -11.95 8.59 -21.76
CA VAL A 121 -10.73 7.92 -21.33
C VAL A 121 -9.50 8.46 -22.06
N LEU A 122 -9.60 8.61 -23.39
CA LEU A 122 -8.53 9.17 -24.20
C LEU A 122 -8.25 10.64 -23.85
N ASN A 123 -9.27 11.43 -23.53
CA ASN A 123 -9.07 12.81 -23.11
C ASN A 123 -8.41 12.90 -21.73
N TRP A 124 -8.82 12.06 -20.77
CA TRP A 124 -8.17 12.00 -19.44
C TRP A 124 -6.70 11.60 -19.54
N LEU A 125 -6.37 10.66 -20.43
CA LEU A 125 -5.03 10.08 -20.57
C LEU A 125 -4.23 10.64 -21.75
N VAL A 126 -4.62 11.80 -22.30
CA VAL A 126 -4.00 12.40 -23.51
C VAL A 126 -2.51 12.71 -23.37
N ARG A 127 -1.95 12.67 -22.15
CA ARG A 127 -0.53 12.93 -21.85
C ARG A 127 0.32 11.66 -21.75
N ILE A 128 -0.28 10.47 -21.86
CA ILE A 128 0.39 9.17 -21.72
C ILE A 128 0.32 8.40 -23.05
N GLU A 129 1.41 7.74 -23.44
CA GLU A 129 1.39 6.78 -24.55
C GLU A 129 0.97 5.38 -24.06
N PRO A 130 0.18 4.61 -24.82
CA PRO A 130 -0.24 4.81 -26.21
C PRO A 130 -1.52 5.65 -26.41
N MET A 131 -2.12 6.17 -25.34
CA MET A 131 -3.41 6.86 -25.38
C MET A 131 -3.37 8.15 -26.20
N THR A 132 -2.24 8.85 -26.18
CA THR A 132 -1.99 10.04 -27.02
C THR A 132 -2.12 9.69 -28.51
N THR A 133 -1.45 8.62 -28.95
CA THR A 133 -1.54 8.14 -30.34
C THR A 133 -2.97 7.77 -30.74
N MET A 134 -3.70 7.10 -29.85
CA MET A 134 -5.12 6.73 -30.09
C MET A 134 -6.03 7.96 -30.16
N PHE A 135 -5.81 8.96 -29.30
CA PHE A 135 -6.54 10.23 -29.32
C PHE A 135 -6.33 10.98 -30.65
N LEU A 136 -5.08 11.06 -31.12
CA LEU A 136 -4.76 11.68 -32.41
C LEU A 136 -5.42 10.93 -33.56
N ALA A 137 -5.44 9.59 -33.55
CA ALA A 137 -6.10 8.80 -34.57
C ALA A 137 -7.61 9.09 -34.66
N LEU A 138 -8.27 9.26 -33.51
CA LEU A 138 -9.70 9.57 -33.45
C LEU A 138 -10.01 11.00 -33.96
N GLN A 139 -9.09 11.95 -33.76
CA GLN A 139 -9.25 13.36 -34.10
C GLN A 139 -8.64 13.75 -35.47
N GLY A 140 -8.27 12.79 -36.31
CA GLY A 140 -7.73 13.05 -37.66
C GLY A 140 -6.28 13.54 -37.68
N GLY A 141 -5.47 13.14 -36.69
CA GLY A 141 -4.01 13.33 -36.65
C GLY A 141 -3.53 14.62 -35.98
N LYS A 142 -4.43 15.40 -35.38
CA LYS A 142 -4.09 16.62 -34.63
C LYS A 142 -4.75 16.63 -33.27
N PHE A 143 -4.13 17.35 -32.32
CA PHE A 143 -4.77 17.62 -31.04
C PHE A 143 -6.05 18.43 -31.24
N ASP A 144 -7.04 18.17 -30.38
CA ASP A 144 -8.30 18.90 -30.40
C ASP A 144 -8.09 20.36 -29.96
N HIS A 145 -9.12 21.18 -30.12
CA HIS A 145 -9.10 22.57 -29.65
C HIS A 145 -8.75 22.63 -28.15
N PRO A 146 -7.82 23.50 -27.71
CA PRO A 146 -7.33 23.54 -26.33
C PRO A 146 -8.42 23.60 -25.25
N ASN A 147 -9.53 24.29 -25.54
CA ASN A 147 -10.68 24.42 -24.64
C ASN A 147 -11.47 23.11 -24.41
N ARG A 148 -11.30 22.10 -25.27
CA ARG A 148 -11.96 20.78 -25.13
C ARG A 148 -11.03 19.70 -24.56
N LEU A 149 -9.73 19.94 -24.63
CA LEU A 149 -8.74 19.07 -24.02
C LEU A 149 -8.81 19.16 -22.50
N PHE A 150 -8.53 18.04 -21.85
CA PHE A 150 -8.40 18.00 -20.41
C PHE A 150 -7.20 18.86 -19.96
N SER A 151 -7.48 20.03 -19.39
CA SER A 151 -6.46 21.01 -18.97
C SER A 151 -6.48 21.34 -17.48
N SER A 152 -7.63 21.21 -16.81
CA SER A 152 -7.80 21.55 -15.39
C SER A 152 -8.78 20.60 -14.69
N ILE A 153 -8.44 20.20 -13.47
CA ILE A 153 -9.34 19.40 -12.62
C ILE A 153 -10.56 20.22 -12.21
N ALA A 154 -10.35 21.45 -11.74
CA ALA A 154 -11.42 22.35 -11.30
C ALA A 154 -12.40 22.67 -12.44
N MET A 155 -11.87 22.95 -13.65
CA MET A 155 -12.72 23.18 -14.83
C MET A 155 -13.51 21.93 -15.20
N SER A 156 -12.88 20.75 -15.16
CA SER A 156 -13.56 19.48 -15.48
C SER A 156 -14.71 19.21 -14.53
N TRP A 157 -14.51 19.39 -13.22
CA TRP A 157 -15.58 19.28 -12.22
C TRP A 157 -16.70 20.31 -12.45
N LYS A 158 -16.34 21.57 -12.72
CA LYS A 158 -17.30 22.64 -13.00
C LYS A 158 -18.15 22.37 -14.24
N ASN A 159 -17.55 21.81 -15.29
CA ASN A 159 -18.25 21.38 -16.50
C ASN A 159 -19.22 20.24 -16.18
N CYS A 160 -18.77 19.23 -15.41
CA CYS A 160 -19.63 18.15 -14.90
C CYS A 160 -20.80 18.64 -14.05
N GLN A 161 -20.80 19.87 -13.52
CA GLN A 161 -21.89 20.44 -12.72
C GLN A 161 -22.81 21.40 -13.49
N ARG A 162 -22.33 21.96 -14.61
CA ARG A 162 -23.02 23.03 -15.36
C ARG A 162 -23.53 22.58 -16.72
N ASP A 163 -22.72 21.82 -17.46
CA ASP A 163 -23.08 21.37 -18.79
C ASP A 163 -24.15 20.26 -18.68
N THR A 164 -25.18 20.34 -19.52
CA THR A 164 -26.24 19.32 -19.61
C THR A 164 -25.77 18.08 -20.36
N SER A 165 -24.68 18.20 -21.13
CA SER A 165 -24.08 17.12 -21.90
C SER A 165 -22.88 16.45 -21.20
N ASP A 166 -22.36 17.03 -20.11
CA ASP A 166 -21.25 16.46 -19.34
C ASP A 166 -21.72 15.87 -17.99
N VAL A 167 -21.88 14.55 -17.96
CA VAL A 167 -22.20 13.77 -16.76
C VAL A 167 -21.13 12.71 -16.47
N LYS A 168 -19.89 12.94 -16.90
CA LYS A 168 -18.80 11.96 -16.80
C LYS A 168 -18.41 11.65 -15.35
N GLU A 169 -18.17 10.38 -15.09
CA GLU A 169 -17.54 9.89 -13.86
C GLU A 169 -16.02 9.78 -14.05
N LEU A 170 -15.31 9.42 -13.00
CA LEU A 170 -13.86 9.31 -13.01
C LEU A 170 -13.36 7.95 -13.51
N ILE A 171 -12.07 7.92 -13.79
CA ILE A 171 -11.30 6.72 -14.12
C ILE A 171 -10.41 6.31 -12.92
N PRO A 172 -10.01 5.02 -12.79
CA PRO A 172 -9.15 4.55 -11.71
C PRO A 172 -7.83 5.33 -11.56
N GLU A 173 -7.26 5.79 -12.67
CA GLU A 173 -5.94 6.42 -12.77
C GLU A 173 -5.82 7.68 -11.90
N LEU A 174 -6.92 8.40 -11.67
CA LEU A 174 -6.93 9.57 -10.78
C LEU A 174 -6.61 9.25 -9.31
N PHE A 175 -6.62 7.96 -8.93
CA PHE A 175 -6.35 7.48 -7.58
C PHE A 175 -5.02 6.72 -7.43
N PHE A 176 -4.23 6.59 -8.51
CA PHE A 176 -2.89 5.97 -8.41
C PHE A 176 -1.84 6.44 -9.44
N LEU A 177 -2.21 7.11 -10.54
CA LEU A 177 -1.32 7.39 -11.67
C LEU A 177 -1.07 8.91 -11.83
N PRO A 178 -0.08 9.50 -11.13
CA PRO A 178 0.22 10.93 -11.24
C PRO A 178 0.73 11.37 -12.62
N GLU A 179 1.30 10.45 -13.41
CA GLU A 179 1.87 10.71 -14.73
C GLU A 179 0.85 11.28 -15.71
N MET A 180 -0.45 10.98 -15.55
CA MET A 180 -1.49 11.50 -16.46
C MET A 180 -1.67 13.01 -16.37
N LEU A 181 -1.19 13.61 -15.28
CA LEU A 181 -1.31 15.04 -14.98
C LEU A 181 -0.10 15.83 -15.45
N VAL A 182 0.99 15.15 -15.82
CA VAL A 182 2.28 15.77 -16.17
C VAL A 182 2.59 15.51 -17.64
N ASN A 183 2.92 16.57 -18.38
CA ASN A 183 3.32 16.50 -19.77
C ASN A 183 4.80 16.14 -19.91
N SER A 184 5.16 14.93 -19.49
CA SER A 184 6.55 14.44 -19.53
C SER A 184 7.12 14.36 -20.96
N SER A 185 6.25 14.15 -21.96
CA SER A 185 6.62 14.05 -23.37
C SER A 185 6.78 15.39 -24.08
N GLY A 186 6.43 16.52 -23.44
CA GLY A 186 6.56 17.86 -24.03
C GLY A 186 5.59 18.12 -25.19
N TYR A 187 4.37 17.58 -25.15
CA TYR A 187 3.37 17.79 -26.18
C TYR A 187 2.91 19.24 -26.27
N LYS A 188 2.70 19.73 -27.49
CA LYS A 188 2.20 21.09 -27.76
C LYS A 188 0.66 21.08 -27.75
N LEU A 189 0.09 21.17 -26.56
CA LEU A 189 -1.37 21.15 -26.36
C LEU A 189 -2.04 22.51 -26.63
N GLY A 190 -1.26 23.60 -26.75
CA GLY A 190 -1.77 24.92 -27.09
C GLY A 190 -2.63 25.57 -26.00
N ILE A 191 -2.46 25.16 -24.73
CA ILE A 191 -3.22 25.67 -23.59
C ILE A 191 -2.55 26.95 -23.08
N PRO A 192 -3.19 28.14 -23.18
CA PRO A 192 -2.56 29.40 -22.79
C PRO A 192 -2.23 29.49 -21.29
N GLU A 193 -3.09 28.90 -20.45
CA GLU A 193 -2.98 28.93 -18.99
C GLU A 193 -1.92 27.96 -18.43
N SER A 194 -1.47 26.99 -19.22
CA SER A 194 -0.45 26.01 -18.84
C SER A 194 0.61 25.90 -19.95
N PRO A 195 1.65 26.76 -19.92
CA PRO A 195 2.68 26.76 -20.96
C PRO A 195 3.51 25.46 -20.97
N SER A 196 3.61 24.75 -19.85
CA SER A 196 4.23 23.41 -19.80
C SER A 196 3.35 22.32 -20.41
N GLY A 197 2.04 22.54 -20.52
CA GLY A 197 1.05 21.55 -20.92
C GLY A 197 0.62 20.61 -19.79
N ASP A 198 1.13 20.81 -18.57
CA ASP A 198 0.67 20.08 -17.38
C ASP A 198 -0.79 20.41 -17.06
N VAL A 199 -1.46 19.49 -16.37
CA VAL A 199 -2.82 19.75 -15.87
C VAL A 199 -2.75 20.75 -14.73
N ILE A 200 -3.63 21.75 -14.78
CA ILE A 200 -3.81 22.73 -13.71
C ILE A 200 -4.45 22.01 -12.52
N LEU A 201 -3.64 21.83 -11.48
CA LEU A 201 -4.05 21.19 -10.22
C LEU A 201 -4.77 22.19 -9.31
N PRO A 202 -5.58 21.70 -8.37
CA PRO A 202 -6.13 22.51 -7.28
C PRO A 202 -5.00 23.13 -6.43
N PRO A 203 -5.23 24.31 -5.81
CA PRO A 203 -4.20 24.97 -5.01
C PRO A 203 -3.66 24.14 -3.84
N TRP A 204 -4.50 23.31 -3.22
CA TRP A 204 -4.12 22.39 -2.14
C TRP A 204 -3.18 21.24 -2.57
N ALA A 205 -2.93 21.04 -3.86
CA ALA A 205 -2.02 20.02 -4.37
C ALA A 205 -0.78 20.67 -5.01
N SER A 206 0.36 20.57 -4.32
CA SER A 206 1.62 21.13 -4.83
C SER A 206 2.21 20.32 -5.99
N SER A 207 1.85 19.03 -6.11
CA SER A 207 2.31 18.15 -7.19
C SER A 207 1.24 17.15 -7.61
N ALA A 208 1.43 16.53 -8.78
CA ALA A 208 0.55 15.48 -9.28
C ALA A 208 0.49 14.28 -8.33
N GLU A 209 1.62 13.91 -7.71
CA GLU A 209 1.70 12.85 -6.71
C GLU A 209 0.91 13.20 -5.46
N GLU A 210 0.98 14.46 -5.00
CA GLU A 210 0.19 14.91 -3.86
C GLU A 210 -1.31 14.91 -4.17
N PHE A 211 -1.69 15.36 -5.36
CA PHE A 211 -3.09 15.30 -5.82
C PHE A 211 -3.63 13.86 -5.80
N VAL A 212 -2.91 12.92 -6.41
CA VAL A 212 -3.32 11.51 -6.46
C VAL A 212 -3.37 10.90 -5.05
N ARG A 213 -2.38 11.20 -4.21
CA ARG A 213 -2.34 10.74 -2.81
C ARG A 213 -3.57 11.23 -2.03
N ILE A 214 -3.90 12.52 -2.12
CA ILE A 214 -5.06 13.09 -1.43
C ILE A 214 -6.37 12.51 -1.97
N ASN A 215 -6.50 12.30 -3.29
CA ASN A 215 -7.67 11.60 -3.84
C ASN A 215 -7.79 10.17 -3.32
N ARG A 216 -6.68 9.45 -3.20
CA ARG A 216 -6.69 8.09 -2.65
C ARG A 216 -7.08 8.10 -1.17
N MET A 217 -6.58 9.04 -0.38
CA MET A 217 -7.01 9.23 1.02
C MET A 217 -8.50 9.56 1.11
N ALA A 218 -9.00 10.47 0.27
CA ALA A 218 -10.42 10.81 0.23
C ALA A 218 -11.29 9.60 -0.13
N LEU A 219 -10.87 8.77 -1.10
CA LEU A 219 -11.56 7.53 -1.47
C LEU A 219 -11.58 6.50 -0.33
N GLU A 220 -10.51 6.41 0.45
CA GLU A 220 -10.41 5.49 1.59
C GLU A 220 -10.98 6.04 2.89
N SER A 221 -11.44 7.30 2.89
CA SER A 221 -12.04 7.93 4.06
C SER A 221 -13.31 7.23 4.56
N GLU A 222 -13.66 7.47 5.82
CA GLU A 222 -14.85 6.95 6.48
C GLU A 222 -16.12 7.53 5.87
N PHE A 223 -16.08 8.78 5.38
CA PHE A 223 -17.19 9.41 4.67
C PHE A 223 -17.57 8.63 3.41
N VAL A 224 -16.56 8.25 2.62
CA VAL A 224 -16.77 7.42 1.43
C VAL A 224 -17.13 6.00 1.83
N SER A 225 -16.39 5.38 2.75
CA SER A 225 -16.64 4.00 3.21
C SER A 225 -18.08 3.78 3.66
N CYS A 226 -18.66 4.74 4.39
CA CYS A 226 -20.05 4.65 4.86
C CYS A 226 -21.09 4.78 3.74
N GLN A 227 -20.79 5.48 2.65
CA GLN A 227 -21.79 5.83 1.61
C GLN A 227 -21.54 5.18 0.24
N LEU A 228 -20.36 4.59 0.00
CA LEU A 228 -19.96 4.06 -1.30
C LEU A 228 -20.90 2.97 -1.85
N HIS A 229 -21.52 2.20 -0.97
CA HIS A 229 -22.54 1.21 -1.34
C HIS A 229 -23.71 1.82 -2.12
N GLN A 230 -24.07 3.07 -1.86
CA GLN A 230 -25.15 3.77 -2.58
C GLN A 230 -24.74 4.21 -3.99
N TRP A 231 -23.46 4.55 -4.19
CA TRP A 231 -22.94 4.79 -5.53
C TRP A 231 -22.87 3.47 -6.32
N ILE A 232 -22.48 2.38 -5.66
CA ILE A 232 -22.51 1.03 -6.25
C ILE A 232 -23.94 0.68 -6.67
N ASP A 233 -24.97 1.06 -5.89
CA ASP A 233 -26.37 0.85 -6.26
C ASP A 233 -26.77 1.56 -7.56
N LEU A 234 -26.23 2.76 -7.82
CA LEU A 234 -26.48 3.52 -9.05
C LEU A 234 -25.82 2.88 -10.27
N ILE A 235 -24.57 2.43 -10.14
CA ILE A 235 -23.75 1.98 -11.27
C ILE A 235 -23.92 0.48 -11.55
N PHE A 236 -23.91 -0.36 -10.52
CA PHE A 236 -23.92 -1.83 -10.64
C PHE A 236 -25.14 -2.49 -9.99
N GLY A 237 -25.87 -1.75 -9.15
CA GLY A 237 -26.93 -2.31 -8.32
C GLY A 237 -28.34 -2.01 -8.79
N TYR A 238 -29.26 -2.02 -7.81
CA TYR A 238 -30.69 -2.04 -8.09
C TYR A 238 -31.23 -0.69 -8.62
N LYS A 239 -30.50 0.42 -8.44
CA LYS A 239 -30.84 1.75 -8.98
C LYS A 239 -30.30 1.98 -10.40
N GLN A 240 -29.70 0.98 -11.04
CA GLN A 240 -29.22 1.08 -12.42
C GLN A 240 -30.38 1.12 -13.43
N ARG A 241 -31.49 0.41 -13.15
CA ARG A 241 -32.65 0.27 -14.05
C ARG A 241 -33.97 0.26 -13.27
N GLY A 242 -35.09 0.43 -13.97
CA GLY A 242 -36.43 0.33 -13.38
C GLY A 242 -36.88 1.57 -12.60
N PRO A 243 -37.95 1.46 -11.78
CA PRO A 243 -38.53 2.61 -11.06
C PRO A 243 -37.54 3.30 -10.13
N GLU A 244 -36.61 2.54 -9.55
CA GLU A 244 -35.59 3.05 -8.65
C GLU A 244 -34.55 3.91 -9.38
N ALA A 245 -34.23 3.59 -10.63
CA ALA A 245 -33.42 4.45 -11.48
C ALA A 245 -34.12 5.76 -11.82
N VAL A 246 -35.44 5.73 -12.03
CA VAL A 246 -36.23 6.96 -12.27
C VAL A 246 -36.22 7.85 -11.03
N ARG A 247 -36.49 7.27 -9.86
CA ARG A 247 -36.49 7.99 -8.57
C ARG A 247 -35.15 8.64 -8.23
N ALA A 248 -34.05 8.01 -8.65
CA ALA A 248 -32.70 8.52 -8.45
C ALA A 248 -32.20 9.43 -9.60
N THR A 249 -33.03 9.72 -10.60
CA THR A 249 -32.64 10.48 -11.80
C THR A 249 -31.44 9.84 -12.51
N ASN A 250 -31.46 8.52 -12.70
CA ASN A 250 -30.32 7.70 -13.14
C ASN A 250 -30.62 6.87 -14.40
N VAL A 251 -31.45 7.39 -15.31
CA VAL A 251 -31.83 6.70 -16.56
C VAL A 251 -31.05 7.26 -17.74
N PHE A 252 -30.23 6.41 -18.37
CA PHE A 252 -29.45 6.73 -19.56
C PHE A 252 -30.20 6.35 -20.84
N TYR A 253 -29.64 6.70 -21.99
CA TYR A 253 -30.20 6.33 -23.28
C TYR A 253 -30.32 4.80 -23.43
N TYR A 254 -31.45 4.31 -23.96
CA TYR A 254 -31.78 2.87 -23.91
C TYR A 254 -30.74 1.95 -24.58
N LEU A 255 -30.01 2.43 -25.60
CA LEU A 255 -28.95 1.66 -26.27
C LEU A 255 -27.72 1.39 -25.40
N THR A 256 -27.52 2.16 -24.32
CA THR A 256 -26.37 1.94 -23.44
C THR A 256 -26.55 0.69 -22.56
N TYR A 257 -27.79 0.20 -22.41
CA TYR A 257 -28.10 -0.94 -21.55
C TYR A 257 -27.97 -2.26 -22.31
N GLU A 258 -27.30 -3.23 -21.68
CA GLU A 258 -27.30 -4.63 -22.14
C GLU A 258 -28.73 -5.13 -22.36
N GLY A 259 -28.97 -5.73 -23.53
CA GLY A 259 -30.28 -6.23 -23.96
C GLY A 259 -31.26 -5.16 -24.48
N GLY A 260 -30.84 -3.89 -24.60
CA GLY A 260 -31.68 -2.80 -25.10
C GLY A 260 -32.13 -2.98 -26.55
N VAL A 261 -31.28 -3.58 -27.40
CA VAL A 261 -31.60 -3.96 -28.78
C VAL A 261 -30.97 -5.32 -29.10
N ARG A 262 -31.71 -6.20 -29.78
CA ARG A 262 -31.17 -7.45 -30.32
C ARG A 262 -30.70 -7.22 -31.75
N LEU A 263 -29.38 -7.07 -31.91
CA LEU A 263 -28.74 -6.83 -33.22
C LEU A 263 -29.07 -7.91 -34.25
N ASP A 264 -29.24 -9.16 -33.81
CA ASP A 264 -29.59 -10.30 -34.68
C ASP A 264 -30.96 -10.18 -35.34
N GLN A 265 -31.84 -9.32 -34.82
CA GLN A 265 -33.18 -9.11 -35.35
C GLN A 265 -33.25 -7.98 -36.38
N ILE A 266 -32.17 -7.21 -36.52
CA ILE A 266 -32.09 -6.11 -37.48
C ILE A 266 -31.51 -6.69 -38.78
N THR A 267 -32.39 -6.84 -39.78
CA THR A 267 -32.04 -7.38 -41.10
C THR A 267 -31.39 -6.35 -42.01
N GLU A 268 -31.58 -5.06 -41.74
CA GLU A 268 -31.02 -3.97 -42.55
C GLU A 268 -29.57 -3.63 -42.13
N PRO A 269 -28.59 -3.75 -43.03
CA PRO A 269 -27.17 -3.60 -42.68
C PRO A 269 -26.79 -2.17 -42.30
N VAL A 270 -27.41 -1.15 -42.90
CA VAL A 270 -27.13 0.27 -42.60
C VAL A 270 -27.61 0.62 -41.20
N THR A 271 -28.85 0.25 -40.87
CA THR A 271 -29.44 0.48 -39.55
C THR A 271 -28.69 -0.30 -38.46
N ARG A 272 -28.26 -1.53 -38.76
CA ARG A 272 -27.42 -2.31 -37.86
C ARG A 272 -26.07 -1.62 -37.59
N ALA A 273 -25.37 -1.20 -38.64
CA ALA A 273 -24.08 -0.53 -38.49
C ALA A 273 -24.21 0.79 -37.70
N ALA A 274 -25.25 1.58 -37.96
CA ALA A 274 -25.52 2.82 -37.23
C ALA A 274 -25.77 2.57 -35.73
N ILE A 275 -26.53 1.52 -35.38
CA ILE A 275 -26.78 1.15 -33.99
C ILE A 275 -25.51 0.60 -33.32
N GLU A 276 -24.73 -0.21 -34.02
CA GLU A 276 -23.44 -0.72 -33.52
C GLU A 276 -22.45 0.42 -33.24
N ASP A 277 -22.33 1.39 -34.14
CA ASP A 277 -21.49 2.56 -33.94
C ASP A 277 -22.01 3.45 -32.80
N GLN A 278 -23.34 3.58 -32.66
CA GLN A 278 -23.91 4.33 -31.54
C GLN A 278 -23.62 3.65 -30.19
N ILE A 279 -23.78 2.33 -30.09
CA ILE A 279 -23.46 1.55 -28.88
C ILE A 279 -21.96 1.61 -28.57
N ARG A 280 -21.10 1.62 -29.60
CA ARG A 280 -19.64 1.72 -29.43
C ARG A 280 -19.24 3.09 -28.91
N SER A 281 -19.70 4.17 -29.55
CA SER A 281 -19.18 5.52 -29.31
C SER A 281 -19.88 6.30 -28.18
N PHE A 282 -21.13 5.99 -27.85
CA PHE A 282 -21.93 6.78 -26.89
C PHE A 282 -22.07 6.14 -25.50
N GLY A 283 -21.23 5.12 -25.23
CA GLY A 283 -21.06 4.53 -23.90
C GLY A 283 -21.94 3.32 -23.63
N GLN A 284 -21.44 2.43 -22.77
CA GLN A 284 -22.09 1.18 -22.42
C GLN A 284 -22.22 1.10 -20.90
N THR A 285 -23.43 0.88 -20.38
CA THR A 285 -23.69 0.68 -18.96
C THR A 285 -23.11 -0.66 -18.51
N PRO A 286 -22.43 -0.78 -17.35
CA PRO A 286 -21.88 -2.06 -16.90
C PRO A 286 -22.97 -3.09 -16.62
N ALA A 287 -22.61 -4.37 -16.61
CA ALA A 287 -23.55 -5.41 -16.23
C ALA A 287 -24.06 -5.21 -14.79
N GLN A 288 -25.37 -5.41 -14.59
CA GLN A 288 -25.98 -5.27 -13.26
C GLN A 288 -25.63 -6.48 -12.38
N LEU A 289 -24.94 -6.22 -11.27
CA LEU A 289 -24.41 -7.24 -10.37
C LEU A 289 -25.41 -7.71 -9.30
N LEU A 290 -26.30 -6.81 -8.88
CA LEU A 290 -27.27 -7.03 -7.80
C LEU A 290 -28.59 -6.32 -8.07
N SER A 291 -29.68 -6.96 -7.67
CA SER A 291 -31.06 -6.44 -7.79
C SER A 291 -31.61 -5.95 -6.45
N GLU A 292 -30.84 -6.10 -5.38
CA GLU A 292 -31.16 -5.74 -4.00
C GLU A 292 -30.14 -4.70 -3.50
N PRO A 293 -30.44 -3.90 -2.47
CA PRO A 293 -29.53 -2.87 -1.98
C PRO A 293 -28.16 -3.42 -1.59
N HIS A 294 -27.09 -2.76 -2.03
CA HIS A 294 -25.74 -3.17 -1.69
C HIS A 294 -25.50 -3.00 -0.18
N PRO A 295 -24.92 -4.00 0.51
CA PRO A 295 -24.67 -3.89 1.94
C PRO A 295 -23.63 -2.79 2.24
N PRO A 296 -23.79 -2.02 3.34
CA PRO A 296 -22.84 -0.98 3.72
C PRO A 296 -21.53 -1.57 4.25
N ARG A 297 -20.43 -0.81 4.15
CA ARG A 297 -19.14 -1.17 4.76
C ARG A 297 -19.24 -1.04 6.29
N ALA A 298 -18.59 -1.92 7.04
CA ALA A 298 -18.61 -1.80 8.50
C ALA A 298 -17.73 -0.61 8.95
N SER A 299 -18.24 0.17 9.91
CA SER A 299 -17.48 1.29 10.47
C SER A 299 -16.32 0.78 11.33
N THR A 300 -15.20 1.51 11.29
CA THR A 300 -14.00 1.22 12.10
C THR A 300 -14.32 1.17 13.60
N MET A 301 -15.29 1.99 14.05
CA MET A 301 -15.75 2.00 15.44
C MET A 301 -16.35 0.66 15.90
N HIS A 302 -17.01 -0.06 14.99
CA HIS A 302 -17.59 -1.37 15.29
C HIS A 302 -16.55 -2.49 15.32
N LEU A 303 -15.48 -2.35 14.53
CA LEU A 303 -14.42 -3.37 14.38
C LEU A 303 -13.35 -3.28 15.48
N ALA A 304 -13.09 -2.08 16.02
CA ALA A 304 -12.09 -1.90 17.09
C ALA A 304 -12.51 -0.81 18.10
N PRO A 305 -13.48 -1.09 19.00
CA PRO A 305 -13.97 -0.13 20.00
C PRO A 305 -12.91 0.30 21.02
N LEU A 306 -11.84 -0.49 21.19
CA LEU A 306 -10.69 -0.17 22.06
C LEU A 306 -9.71 0.85 21.46
N MET A 307 -9.93 1.35 20.24
CA MET A 307 -9.12 2.44 19.64
C MET A 307 -9.33 3.80 20.33
N PHE A 308 -10.24 3.89 21.30
CA PHE A 308 -10.60 5.13 22.00
C PHE A 308 -10.25 5.12 23.49
N ALA A 309 -9.48 4.13 23.96
CA ALA A 309 -8.96 4.13 25.32
C ALA A 309 -7.85 5.19 25.48
N ALA A 310 -7.78 5.85 26.63
CA ALA A 310 -6.71 6.80 26.93
C ALA A 310 -5.33 6.12 26.75
N ALA A 311 -4.41 6.81 26.08
CA ALA A 311 -3.07 6.29 25.81
C ALA A 311 -2.36 5.97 27.14
N PRO A 312 -1.89 4.72 27.36
CA PRO A 312 -0.98 4.42 28.45
C PRO A 312 0.35 5.16 28.22
N ASP A 313 1.18 5.27 29.26
CA ASP A 313 2.49 5.92 29.21
C ASP A 313 3.30 5.55 27.94
N ASP A 314 3.94 6.54 27.32
CA ASP A 314 4.73 6.38 26.08
C ASP A 314 5.73 5.22 26.14
N VAL A 315 6.29 4.93 27.32
CA VAL A 315 7.23 3.84 27.57
C VAL A 315 6.54 2.74 28.38
N CYS A 316 6.28 1.59 27.74
CA CYS A 316 5.62 0.45 28.39
C CYS A 316 6.57 -0.42 29.21
N LEU A 317 7.78 -0.65 28.69
CA LEU A 317 8.74 -1.58 29.29
C LEU A 317 10.17 -1.20 28.91
N ARG A 318 11.08 -1.33 29.88
CA ARG A 318 12.51 -1.30 29.64
C ARG A 318 13.12 -2.60 30.13
N LEU A 319 13.69 -3.37 29.22
CA LEU A 319 14.28 -4.68 29.49
C LEU A 319 15.80 -4.60 29.27
N LYS A 320 16.59 -4.93 30.29
CA LYS A 320 18.05 -5.04 30.14
C LYS A 320 18.41 -6.46 29.71
N LEU A 321 19.14 -6.59 28.61
CA LEU A 321 19.60 -7.91 28.15
C LEU A 321 20.89 -8.32 28.86
N PRO A 322 21.07 -9.60 29.22
CA PRO A 322 22.22 -10.06 30.01
C PRO A 322 23.58 -9.87 29.33
N SER A 323 23.63 -9.77 28.00
CA SER A 323 24.89 -9.58 27.27
C SER A 323 25.51 -8.21 27.51
N ASN A 324 24.74 -7.22 27.97
CA ASN A 324 25.11 -5.80 28.10
C ASN A 324 25.75 -5.19 26.83
N ALA A 325 25.67 -5.90 25.69
CA ALA A 325 26.20 -5.49 24.41
C ALA A 325 25.07 -4.90 23.56
N ALA A 326 25.42 -3.98 22.65
CA ALA A 326 24.50 -3.31 21.76
C ALA A 326 23.50 -4.25 21.08
N VAL A 327 22.22 -3.88 21.09
CA VAL A 327 21.15 -4.66 20.43
C VAL A 327 21.12 -4.31 18.95
N VAL A 328 21.87 -5.06 18.14
CA VAL A 328 22.07 -4.76 16.72
C VAL A 328 20.88 -5.13 15.84
N HIS A 329 20.02 -6.06 16.26
CA HIS A 329 18.82 -6.45 15.53
C HIS A 329 17.66 -6.76 16.47
N VAL A 330 16.46 -6.35 16.08
CA VAL A 330 15.20 -6.68 16.72
C VAL A 330 14.21 -7.06 15.62
N SER A 331 13.50 -8.17 15.78
CA SER A 331 12.39 -8.55 14.90
C SER A 331 11.17 -8.91 15.73
N ALA A 332 10.01 -8.36 15.38
CA ALA A 332 8.76 -8.52 16.12
C ALA A 332 7.75 -9.35 15.33
N ASN A 333 7.72 -10.65 15.59
CA ASN A 333 6.77 -11.58 14.96
C ASN A 333 5.61 -11.85 15.92
N THR A 334 4.68 -10.90 15.97
CA THR A 334 3.58 -10.89 16.96
C THR A 334 2.22 -11.22 16.34
N TYR A 335 2.19 -11.97 15.24
CA TYR A 335 0.95 -12.40 14.58
C TYR A 335 0.11 -13.25 15.55
N PRO A 336 -1.20 -12.96 15.75
CA PRO A 336 -2.06 -13.74 16.65
C PRO A 336 -2.23 -15.21 16.23
N GLN A 337 -1.97 -15.51 14.96
CA GLN A 337 -2.08 -16.85 14.37
C GLN A 337 -0.87 -17.74 14.67
N LEU A 338 0.23 -17.17 15.16
CA LEU A 338 1.42 -17.92 15.54
C LEU A 338 1.16 -18.68 16.84
N ALA A 339 1.55 -19.95 16.89
CA ALA A 339 1.48 -20.74 18.11
C ALA A 339 2.29 -20.11 19.25
N MET A 340 3.43 -19.49 18.91
CA MET A 340 4.36 -18.85 19.83
C MET A 340 4.83 -17.51 19.25
N PRO A 341 4.05 -16.42 19.39
CA PRO A 341 4.49 -15.10 18.96
C PRO A 341 5.70 -14.67 19.81
N ALA A 342 6.70 -14.10 19.16
CA ALA A 342 7.98 -13.81 19.79
C ALA A 342 8.67 -12.57 19.22
N VAL A 343 9.46 -11.92 20.07
CA VAL A 343 10.41 -10.88 19.68
C VAL A 343 11.80 -11.48 19.76
N VAL A 344 12.51 -11.50 18.63
CA VAL A 344 13.88 -11.99 18.56
C VAL A 344 14.83 -10.80 18.62
N THR A 345 15.83 -10.88 19.50
CA THR A 345 16.88 -9.86 19.62
C THR A 345 18.24 -10.48 19.35
N VAL A 346 19.13 -9.75 18.69
CA VAL A 346 20.53 -10.14 18.48
C VAL A 346 21.42 -9.02 18.99
N SER A 347 22.44 -9.38 19.76
CA SER A 347 23.43 -8.46 20.31
C SER A 347 24.72 -8.44 19.48
N ALA A 348 25.49 -7.35 19.59
CA ALA A 348 26.81 -7.23 18.98
C ALA A 348 27.80 -8.31 19.46
N ALA A 349 27.58 -8.85 20.67
CA ALA A 349 28.28 -10.01 21.20
C ALA A 349 27.84 -11.35 20.58
N ARG A 350 27.06 -11.32 19.48
CA ARG A 350 26.60 -12.49 18.71
C ARG A 350 25.70 -13.43 19.50
N ALA A 351 25.19 -12.99 20.65
CA ALA A 351 24.18 -13.70 21.42
C ALA A 351 22.78 -13.26 20.97
N PHE A 352 21.84 -14.20 20.88
CA PHE A 352 20.46 -13.92 20.52
C PHE A 352 19.45 -14.45 21.55
N ALA A 353 18.27 -13.85 21.59
CA ALA A 353 17.13 -14.24 22.41
C ALA A 353 15.86 -14.38 21.58
N ALA A 354 14.94 -15.23 22.04
CA ALA A 354 13.55 -15.25 21.59
C ALA A 354 12.63 -14.99 22.78
N HIS A 355 12.25 -13.73 22.98
CA HIS A 355 11.32 -13.29 24.02
C HIS A 355 9.88 -13.65 23.63
N ARG A 356 9.08 -14.16 24.56
CA ARG A 356 7.68 -14.50 24.28
C ARG A 356 6.81 -13.24 24.27
N TRP A 357 5.91 -13.13 23.31
CA TRP A 357 4.95 -12.03 23.24
C TRP A 357 3.64 -12.44 23.93
N GLY A 358 3.35 -11.81 25.07
CA GLY A 358 2.08 -11.95 25.77
C GLY A 358 1.09 -10.98 25.15
N GLY A 359 0.21 -11.46 24.27
CA GLY A 359 -0.79 -10.60 23.62
C GLY A 359 -1.63 -9.87 24.66
N GLY A 360 -1.60 -8.53 24.63
CA GLY A 360 -2.57 -7.70 25.34
C GLY A 360 -3.98 -8.15 24.93
N GLY A 361 -4.83 -8.42 25.93
CA GLY A 361 -5.97 -9.31 25.82
C GLY A 361 -6.90 -9.10 24.61
N CYS A 362 -7.11 -10.18 23.87
CA CYS A 362 -8.36 -10.57 23.20
C CYS A 362 -8.36 -12.11 23.14
N ALA A 363 -9.25 -12.73 23.90
CA ALA A 363 -9.32 -14.17 24.12
C ALA A 363 -9.54 -14.99 22.83
N HIS A 364 -8.94 -16.18 22.76
CA HIS A 364 -9.60 -17.48 22.55
C HIS A 364 -8.59 -18.56 22.97
N ALA A 365 -8.50 -18.83 24.28
CA ALA A 365 -7.89 -20.07 24.75
C ALA A 365 -8.86 -21.22 24.43
N PRO A 366 -8.42 -22.32 23.79
CA PRO A 366 -9.29 -23.47 23.59
C PRO A 366 -9.61 -24.10 24.95
N HIS A 367 -10.90 -24.38 25.16
CA HIS A 367 -11.44 -25.05 26.33
C HIS A 367 -10.58 -26.23 26.80
N ALA A 368 -10.03 -26.13 28.02
CA ALA A 368 -9.65 -27.30 28.80
C ALA A 368 -10.90 -27.83 29.55
N PRO A 369 -11.10 -29.15 29.64
CA PRO A 369 -12.32 -29.74 30.17
C PRO A 369 -12.45 -29.52 31.69
N HIS A 370 -13.63 -29.07 32.09
CA HIS A 370 -14.02 -28.85 33.48
C HIS A 370 -13.97 -30.15 34.30
N THR A 371 -13.22 -30.15 35.40
CA THR A 371 -13.47 -31.04 36.55
C THR A 371 -14.19 -30.24 37.65
N PRO A 372 -15.36 -30.67 38.13
CA PRO A 372 -16.08 -29.97 39.20
C PRO A 372 -15.68 -30.60 40.54
N HIS A 373 -14.85 -29.92 41.34
CA HIS A 373 -14.86 -29.95 42.81
C HIS A 373 -13.58 -29.29 43.39
N ALA A 374 -13.68 -28.04 43.86
CA ALA A 374 -13.02 -27.54 45.07
C ALA A 374 -13.46 -26.08 45.37
N PRO A 375 -13.56 -25.67 46.65
CA PRO A 375 -14.29 -24.48 47.06
C PRO A 375 -13.49 -23.18 46.93
N ARG A 376 -14.24 -22.11 46.68
CA ARG A 376 -13.85 -20.70 46.75
C ARG A 376 -13.23 -20.38 48.12
N HIS A 377 -11.96 -19.98 48.16
CA HIS A 377 -11.41 -18.94 49.05
C HIS A 377 -9.89 -18.80 48.80
N ALA A 378 -9.48 -17.75 48.08
CA ALA A 378 -8.15 -17.14 48.17
C ALA A 378 -8.26 -15.68 47.67
N PRO A 379 -7.52 -14.72 48.28
CA PRO A 379 -7.80 -13.29 48.19
C PRO A 379 -7.35 -12.68 46.86
N ASP A 380 -7.87 -11.49 46.56
CA ASP A 380 -7.49 -10.62 45.44
C ASP A 380 -5.96 -10.50 45.31
N HIS A 381 -5.38 -11.25 44.38
CA HIS A 381 -4.04 -10.96 43.89
C HIS A 381 -4.15 -9.81 42.89
N ALA A 382 -3.54 -8.69 43.29
CA ALA A 382 -3.33 -7.48 42.52
C ALA A 382 -3.22 -7.73 41.00
N HIS A 383 -3.98 -6.95 40.23
CA HIS A 383 -3.77 -6.79 38.79
C HIS A 383 -2.34 -6.30 38.53
N HIS A 384 -1.41 -7.22 38.32
CA HIS A 384 -0.12 -6.86 37.73
C HIS A 384 -0.38 -6.37 36.30
N PRO A 385 0.20 -5.22 35.88
CA PRO A 385 0.09 -4.78 34.50
C PRO A 385 0.67 -5.89 33.62
N HIS A 386 -0.15 -6.44 32.72
CA HIS A 386 0.31 -7.46 31.78
C HIS A 386 1.33 -6.82 30.84
N HIS A 387 2.62 -6.96 31.14
CA HIS A 387 3.68 -6.53 30.25
C HIS A 387 3.59 -7.34 28.94
N PRO A 388 3.61 -6.68 27.76
CA PRO A 388 3.40 -7.35 26.48
C PRO A 388 4.55 -8.31 26.10
N LEU A 389 5.70 -8.16 26.75
CA LEU A 389 6.89 -8.92 26.49
C LEU A 389 7.32 -9.71 27.74
N LEU A 390 7.44 -11.02 27.57
CA LEU A 390 8.02 -11.94 28.56
C LEU A 390 9.45 -12.28 28.14
N MET A 391 10.38 -12.24 29.10
CA MET A 391 11.77 -12.65 28.91
C MET A 391 11.86 -14.06 28.28
N ASP A 392 12.93 -14.29 27.50
CA ASP A 392 13.17 -15.59 26.87
C ASP A 392 13.17 -16.70 27.96
N PRO A 393 12.36 -17.76 27.83
CA PRO A 393 12.30 -18.84 28.82
C PRO A 393 13.66 -19.49 29.08
N VAL A 394 14.53 -19.57 28.07
CA VAL A 394 15.87 -20.14 28.21
C VAL A 394 16.74 -19.26 29.10
N TRP A 395 16.54 -17.94 29.03
CA TRP A 395 17.24 -16.97 29.87
C TRP A 395 16.67 -16.90 31.27
N ALA A 396 15.34 -16.90 31.39
CA ALA A 396 14.63 -16.86 32.66
C ALA A 396 14.95 -18.08 33.54
N ALA A 397 15.20 -19.25 32.94
CA ALA A 397 15.48 -20.49 33.66
C ALA A 397 16.98 -20.77 33.95
N GLY A 398 17.92 -20.18 33.21
CA GLY A 398 19.32 -20.65 33.18
C GLY A 398 20.42 -19.61 33.42
N GLY A 399 20.09 -18.34 33.67
CA GLY A 399 21.08 -17.30 33.97
C GLY A 399 22.18 -17.15 32.90
N ALA A 400 23.38 -16.70 33.29
CA ALA A 400 24.49 -16.44 32.36
C ALA A 400 25.04 -17.70 31.64
N GLN A 401 24.86 -18.90 32.21
CA GLN A 401 25.27 -20.16 31.57
C GLN A 401 24.36 -20.58 30.40
N ALA A 402 23.11 -20.10 30.35
CA ALA A 402 22.25 -20.32 29.21
C ALA A 402 22.64 -19.45 28.00
N LEU A 403 23.34 -18.34 28.21
CA LEU A 403 23.82 -17.43 27.15
C LEU A 403 24.85 -18.10 26.24
N SER A 404 25.70 -18.99 26.76
CA SER A 404 26.70 -19.70 25.96
C SER A 404 26.08 -20.69 24.97
N ARG A 405 24.82 -21.10 25.19
CA ARG A 405 24.09 -22.02 24.29
C ARG A 405 23.41 -21.31 23.12
N ARG A 406 23.26 -19.98 23.14
CA ARG A 406 22.62 -19.18 22.05
C ARG A 406 23.56 -18.11 21.48
N GLN A 407 24.73 -18.56 21.02
CA GLN A 407 25.71 -17.73 20.31
C GLN A 407 25.83 -18.14 18.85
N LEU A 408 26.00 -17.16 17.95
CA LEU A 408 26.09 -17.39 16.49
C LEU A 408 27.48 -17.87 16.03
N GLY A 409 28.35 -18.33 16.94
CA GLY A 409 29.71 -18.79 16.66
C GLY A 409 30.70 -17.66 16.33
N ASP A 410 31.99 -18.01 16.23
CA ASP A 410 33.08 -17.02 16.22
C ASP A 410 33.57 -16.57 14.83
N ASN A 411 32.94 -17.04 13.77
CA ASN A 411 33.43 -16.90 12.38
C ASN A 411 32.94 -15.63 11.64
N PHE A 412 32.67 -14.53 12.35
CA PHE A 412 32.28 -13.28 11.67
C PHE A 412 33.51 -12.51 11.20
N SER A 413 33.41 -11.95 10.00
CA SER A 413 34.43 -11.07 9.43
C SER A 413 34.50 -9.77 10.22
N GLN A 414 35.71 -9.31 10.52
CA GLN A 414 35.93 -7.99 11.14
C GLN A 414 35.69 -6.84 10.15
N ARG A 415 35.56 -7.14 8.85
CA ARG A 415 35.33 -6.14 7.80
C ARG A 415 33.88 -5.63 7.78
N VAL A 416 32.94 -6.41 8.33
CA VAL A 416 31.52 -6.06 8.35
C VAL A 416 31.11 -5.70 9.77
N ARG A 417 30.67 -4.46 9.96
CA ARG A 417 30.05 -4.03 11.23
C ARG A 417 28.68 -4.69 11.35
N ALA A 418 28.45 -5.43 12.44
CA ALA A 418 27.14 -6.00 12.74
C ALA A 418 26.09 -4.88 12.87
N ARG A 419 25.08 -4.93 12.00
CA ARG A 419 23.96 -4.00 11.92
C ARG A 419 22.66 -4.78 11.77
N SER A 420 21.52 -4.10 11.88
CA SER A 420 20.20 -4.74 11.79
C SER A 420 19.98 -5.48 10.46
N ASN A 421 20.51 -4.95 9.36
CA ASN A 421 20.45 -5.54 8.02
C ASN A 421 21.34 -6.79 7.83
N CYS A 422 22.18 -7.18 8.80
CA CYS A 422 22.94 -8.43 8.74
C CYS A 422 22.13 -9.64 9.21
N PHE A 423 20.94 -9.42 9.79
CA PHE A 423 20.12 -10.45 10.39
C PHE A 423 18.69 -10.37 9.89
N VAL A 424 18.07 -11.53 9.70
CA VAL A 424 16.63 -11.60 9.41
C VAL A 424 16.02 -12.83 10.05
N THR A 425 14.85 -12.66 10.66
CA THR A 425 14.10 -13.75 11.27
C THR A 425 12.95 -14.17 10.35
N THR A 426 12.65 -15.46 10.29
CA THR A 426 11.44 -15.97 9.62
C THR A 426 10.17 -15.52 10.33
N VAL A 427 9.03 -15.46 9.63
CA VAL A 427 7.75 -14.99 10.20
C VAL A 427 7.31 -15.80 11.42
N ASP A 428 7.64 -17.08 11.45
CA ASP A 428 7.32 -18.00 12.54
C ASP A 428 8.32 -17.96 13.72
N SER A 429 9.34 -17.08 13.65
CA SER A 429 10.43 -16.99 14.64
C SER A 429 11.21 -18.28 14.85
N ARG A 430 11.10 -19.29 13.98
CA ARG A 430 11.80 -20.58 14.13
C ARG A 430 13.22 -20.57 13.60
N PHE A 431 13.51 -19.71 12.63
CA PHE A 431 14.82 -19.61 12.02
C PHE A 431 15.33 -18.17 12.04
N LEU A 432 16.62 -18.03 12.36
CA LEU A 432 17.38 -16.79 12.29
C LEU A 432 18.44 -16.94 11.20
N ILE A 433 18.45 -16.01 10.26
CA ILE A 433 19.40 -15.98 9.15
C ILE A 433 20.40 -14.87 9.45
N ALA A 434 21.68 -15.21 9.43
CA ALA A 434 22.77 -14.28 9.70
C ALA A 434 23.73 -14.21 8.51
N ALA A 435 24.16 -12.98 8.20
CA ALA A 435 25.20 -12.64 7.23
C ALA A 435 26.45 -12.09 7.94
N GLY A 436 27.56 -11.96 7.21
CA GLY A 436 28.82 -11.40 7.71
C GLY A 436 29.88 -12.44 8.12
N PHE A 437 29.74 -13.69 7.68
CA PHE A 437 30.76 -14.72 7.92
C PHE A 437 31.97 -14.54 7.01
N TRP A 438 33.17 -14.87 7.51
CA TRP A 438 34.42 -14.70 6.76
C TRP A 438 34.55 -15.63 5.55
N ASP A 439 33.79 -16.72 5.51
CA ASP A 439 33.80 -17.74 4.46
C ASP A 439 32.84 -17.43 3.30
N ASN A 440 32.40 -16.16 3.18
CA ASN A 440 31.45 -15.68 2.17
C ASN A 440 30.07 -16.35 2.23
N SER A 441 29.77 -17.10 3.30
CA SER A 441 28.46 -17.72 3.50
C SER A 441 27.51 -16.81 4.27
N PHE A 442 26.21 -17.07 4.09
CA PHE A 442 25.22 -16.74 5.11
C PHE A 442 24.62 -18.04 5.65
N ARG A 443 24.16 -18.01 6.90
CA ARG A 443 23.80 -19.23 7.64
C ARG A 443 22.43 -19.12 8.26
N VAL A 444 21.73 -20.25 8.29
CA VAL A 444 20.40 -20.41 8.89
C VAL A 444 20.55 -21.14 10.21
N PHE A 445 20.09 -20.52 11.30
CA PHE A 445 20.12 -21.05 12.64
C PHE A 445 18.71 -21.37 13.13
N SER A 446 18.55 -22.48 13.83
CA SER A 446 17.33 -22.76 14.60
C SER A 446 17.30 -21.87 15.85
N THR A 447 16.25 -21.07 16.02
CA THR A 447 16.13 -20.18 17.20
C THR A 447 15.92 -20.96 18.49
N GLU A 448 15.33 -22.15 18.42
CA GLU A 448 15.11 -23.01 19.58
C GLU A 448 16.41 -23.63 20.08
N THR A 449 17.17 -24.27 19.18
CA THR A 449 18.35 -25.08 19.51
C THR A 449 19.69 -24.37 19.34
N ALA A 450 19.70 -23.19 18.69
CA ALA A 450 20.89 -22.47 18.25
C ALA A 450 21.83 -23.23 17.31
N LYS A 451 21.37 -24.36 16.76
CA LYS A 451 22.16 -25.14 15.78
C LYS A 451 22.05 -24.55 14.39
N ILE A 452 23.14 -24.66 13.63
CA ILE A 452 23.16 -24.35 12.20
C ILE A 452 22.35 -25.43 11.48
N VAL A 453 21.33 -24.99 10.74
CA VAL A 453 20.48 -25.84 9.90
C VAL A 453 21.04 -25.92 8.49
N GLN A 454 21.48 -24.78 7.95
CA GLN A 454 21.99 -24.69 6.58
C GLN A 454 23.11 -23.64 6.49
N ILE A 455 24.12 -23.92 5.66
CA ILE A 455 25.18 -22.99 5.26
C ILE A 455 25.03 -22.78 3.76
N ILE A 456 24.90 -21.54 3.34
CA ILE A 456 24.64 -21.20 1.94
C ILE A 456 25.85 -20.46 1.38
N PHE A 457 26.40 -21.01 0.31
CA PHE A 457 27.47 -20.42 -0.49
C PHE A 457 26.91 -19.93 -1.82
N GLY A 458 27.46 -18.84 -2.35
CA GLY A 458 27.09 -18.31 -3.66
C GLY A 458 27.76 -16.99 -3.98
N HIS A 459 28.07 -16.18 -2.96
CA HIS A 459 28.83 -14.95 -3.11
C HIS A 459 30.34 -15.21 -3.18
N TYR A 460 31.05 -14.34 -3.89
CA TYR A 460 32.51 -14.35 -3.98
C TYR A 460 33.18 -13.45 -2.93
N GLY A 461 32.40 -12.59 -2.27
CA GLY A 461 32.81 -11.74 -1.16
C GLY A 461 31.97 -11.97 0.09
N VAL A 462 32.31 -11.25 1.17
CA VAL A 462 31.58 -11.35 2.42
C VAL A 462 30.16 -10.80 2.23
N VAL A 463 29.16 -11.56 2.65
CA VAL A 463 27.76 -11.12 2.64
C VAL A 463 27.58 -10.03 3.69
N THR A 464 27.27 -8.82 3.26
CA THR A 464 27.18 -7.62 4.11
C THR A 464 25.77 -7.40 4.65
N CYS A 465 24.74 -7.75 3.89
CA CYS A 465 23.35 -7.56 4.26
C CYS A 465 22.44 -8.67 3.72
N VAL A 466 21.33 -8.91 4.42
CA VAL A 466 20.29 -9.87 4.05
C VAL A 466 18.91 -9.28 4.36
N CYS A 467 17.92 -9.57 3.52
CA CYS A 467 16.54 -9.16 3.71
C CYS A 467 15.58 -10.28 3.28
N ARG A 468 14.40 -10.33 3.89
CA ARG A 468 13.33 -11.27 3.57
C ARG A 468 12.12 -10.51 3.04
N SER A 469 11.46 -11.04 2.03
CA SER A 469 10.23 -10.46 1.50
C SER A 469 9.06 -10.66 2.44
N GLU A 470 8.12 -9.73 2.45
CA GLU A 470 6.86 -9.92 3.16
C GLU A 470 6.14 -11.19 2.67
N CYS A 471 5.62 -11.98 3.59
CA CYS A 471 4.94 -13.24 3.29
C CYS A 471 3.98 -13.61 4.42
N ASN A 472 3.03 -14.48 4.11
CA ASN A 472 2.19 -15.10 5.12
C ASN A 472 2.98 -16.18 5.87
N ILE A 473 2.51 -16.58 7.05
CA ILE A 473 3.20 -17.51 7.96
C ILE A 473 3.58 -18.84 7.27
N THR A 474 2.74 -19.33 6.36
CA THR A 474 2.91 -20.64 5.71
C THR A 474 3.37 -20.56 4.25
N SER A 475 3.54 -19.35 3.71
CA SER A 475 3.94 -19.17 2.32
C SER A 475 5.45 -19.13 2.18
N ASP A 476 5.93 -19.65 1.06
CA ASP A 476 7.31 -19.45 0.61
C ASP A 476 7.58 -17.95 0.40
N CYS A 477 8.85 -17.55 0.52
CA CYS A 477 9.25 -16.15 0.40
C CYS A 477 10.59 -16.00 -0.31
N TYR A 478 10.92 -14.77 -0.69
CA TYR A 478 12.22 -14.45 -1.24
C TYR A 478 13.16 -13.95 -0.15
N ILE A 479 14.42 -14.34 -0.27
CA ILE A 479 15.51 -13.79 0.54
C ILE A 479 16.50 -13.16 -0.42
N ALA A 480 16.89 -11.92 -0.16
CA ALA A 480 17.91 -11.22 -0.93
C ALA A 480 19.16 -11.06 -0.07
N SER A 481 20.34 -11.40 -0.61
CA SER A 481 21.63 -11.19 0.04
C SER A 481 22.49 -10.25 -0.80
N GLY A 482 23.09 -9.25 -0.14
CA GLY A 482 24.04 -8.32 -0.74
C GLY A 482 25.44 -8.58 -0.20
N SER A 483 26.45 -8.37 -1.04
CA SER A 483 27.84 -8.75 -0.76
C SER A 483 28.85 -7.66 -1.11
N GLU A 484 30.05 -7.81 -0.58
CA GLU A 484 31.24 -7.04 -0.94
C GLU A 484 31.66 -7.25 -2.41
N ASP A 485 31.22 -8.34 -3.06
CA ASP A 485 31.42 -8.61 -4.49
C ASP A 485 30.57 -7.73 -5.43
N CYS A 486 29.85 -6.74 -4.90
CA CYS A 486 28.99 -5.81 -5.63
C CYS A 486 27.76 -6.44 -6.30
N THR A 487 27.44 -7.70 -5.97
CA THR A 487 26.25 -8.40 -6.47
C THR A 487 25.19 -8.55 -5.38
N VAL A 488 23.94 -8.68 -5.83
CA VAL A 488 22.83 -9.12 -4.98
C VAL A 488 22.29 -10.44 -5.52
N LEU A 489 22.19 -11.45 -4.67
CA LEU A 489 21.63 -12.74 -5.01
C LEU A 489 20.22 -12.87 -4.43
N LEU A 490 19.29 -13.34 -5.26
CA LEU A 490 17.92 -13.63 -4.85
C LEU A 490 17.75 -15.14 -4.66
N TRP A 491 17.23 -15.54 -3.51
CA TRP A 491 17.06 -16.92 -3.08
C TRP A 491 15.59 -17.23 -2.83
N HIS A 492 15.22 -18.49 -3.01
CA HIS A 492 13.88 -18.97 -2.67
C HIS A 492 13.90 -19.69 -1.31
N TRP A 493 13.16 -19.18 -0.35
CA TRP A 493 12.98 -19.79 0.95
C TRP A 493 11.71 -20.63 0.96
N SER A 494 11.83 -21.93 1.26
CA SER A 494 10.65 -22.76 1.46
C SER A 494 10.27 -22.87 2.94
N ALA A 495 9.05 -22.44 3.25
CA ALA A 495 8.51 -22.54 4.60
C ALA A 495 8.30 -24.00 5.04
N ARG A 496 8.04 -24.90 4.08
CA ARG A 496 7.87 -26.34 4.35
C ARG A 496 9.18 -27.04 4.71
N HIS A 497 10.24 -26.75 3.96
CA HIS A 497 11.56 -27.36 4.18
C HIS A 497 12.33 -26.66 5.32
N GLY A 498 12.00 -25.41 5.63
CA GLY A 498 12.71 -24.62 6.64
C GLY A 498 14.12 -24.25 6.20
N GLY A 499 14.29 -23.93 4.90
CA GLY A 499 15.59 -23.67 4.29
C GLY A 499 15.49 -23.02 2.91
N ILE A 500 16.66 -22.62 2.41
CA ILE A 500 16.84 -22.14 1.03
C ILE A 500 16.83 -23.35 0.11
N VAL A 501 16.02 -23.28 -0.96
CA VAL A 501 15.89 -24.31 -2.00
C VAL A 501 16.42 -23.77 -3.33
N GLY A 502 16.99 -24.66 -4.14
CA GLY A 502 17.55 -24.35 -5.46
C GLY A 502 17.13 -25.38 -6.52
N GLU A 503 17.96 -25.55 -7.55
CA GLU A 503 17.80 -26.66 -8.49
C GLU A 503 18.29 -27.96 -7.83
N GLY A 504 17.35 -28.85 -7.47
CA GLY A 504 17.62 -30.08 -6.73
C GLY A 504 17.67 -29.87 -5.21
N ASP A 505 18.44 -30.70 -4.50
CA ASP A 505 18.62 -30.61 -3.04
C ASP A 505 19.69 -29.58 -2.61
N THR A 506 20.38 -28.93 -3.56
CA THR A 506 21.42 -27.93 -3.28
C THR A 506 20.86 -26.51 -3.32
N PRO A 507 21.20 -25.64 -2.34
CA PRO A 507 20.81 -24.24 -2.37
C PRO A 507 21.48 -23.54 -3.54
N ALA A 508 20.68 -22.93 -4.41
CA ALA A 508 21.16 -22.20 -5.59
C ALA A 508 20.46 -20.84 -5.67
N PRO A 509 21.16 -19.77 -6.08
CA PRO A 509 20.54 -18.48 -6.30
C PRO A 509 19.59 -18.57 -7.49
N ARG A 510 18.39 -18.00 -7.35
CA ARG A 510 17.40 -17.93 -8.43
C ARG A 510 17.80 -16.93 -9.49
N VAL A 511 18.31 -15.77 -9.05
CA VAL A 511 18.71 -14.66 -9.91
C VAL A 511 19.93 -13.96 -9.29
N THR A 512 20.86 -13.57 -10.15
CA THR A 512 21.99 -12.71 -9.81
C THR A 512 21.73 -11.30 -10.35
N LEU A 513 21.64 -10.33 -9.45
CA LEU A 513 21.44 -8.92 -9.76
C LEU A 513 22.79 -8.21 -9.77
N THR A 514 23.07 -7.53 -10.87
CA THR A 514 24.31 -6.79 -11.11
C THR A 514 24.01 -5.34 -11.43
N GLY A 515 25.04 -4.48 -11.33
CA GLY A 515 24.96 -3.06 -11.68
C GLY A 515 25.60 -2.10 -10.68
N HIS A 516 25.96 -2.58 -9.48
CA HIS A 516 26.74 -1.77 -8.53
C HIS A 516 28.23 -1.90 -8.80
N ASP A 517 28.96 -0.79 -8.63
CA ASP A 517 30.42 -0.74 -8.75
C ASP A 517 31.14 -0.75 -7.38
N ALA A 518 30.37 -0.80 -6.29
CA ALA A 518 30.88 -0.77 -4.93
C ALA A 518 30.08 -1.73 -4.01
N PRO A 519 30.67 -2.15 -2.88
CA PRO A 519 30.07 -3.09 -1.96
C PRO A 519 28.63 -2.74 -1.59
N ILE A 520 27.77 -3.75 -1.56
CA ILE A 520 26.37 -3.57 -1.18
C ILE A 520 26.33 -3.28 0.33
N ASN A 521 25.57 -2.27 0.73
CA ASN A 521 25.36 -1.91 2.13
C ASN A 521 23.94 -2.22 2.60
N GLY A 522 22.94 -2.20 1.71
CA GLY A 522 21.56 -2.45 2.07
C GLY A 522 20.81 -3.15 0.94
N VAL A 523 19.85 -3.98 1.31
CA VAL A 523 18.98 -4.69 0.38
C VAL A 523 17.57 -4.78 0.94
N LEU A 524 16.58 -4.64 0.07
CA LEU A 524 15.17 -4.86 0.35
C LEU A 524 14.55 -5.70 -0.77
N VAL A 525 13.59 -6.54 -0.43
CA VAL A 525 12.82 -7.31 -1.40
C VAL A 525 11.33 -7.20 -1.08
N SER A 526 10.53 -6.87 -2.09
CA SER A 526 9.07 -6.90 -2.03
C SER A 526 8.55 -7.90 -3.03
N ALA A 527 7.99 -9.00 -2.52
CA ALA A 527 7.35 -10.02 -3.35
C ALA A 527 6.05 -9.51 -3.97
N GLU A 528 5.33 -8.62 -3.26
CA GLU A 528 4.07 -8.02 -3.71
C GLU A 528 4.27 -7.12 -4.93
N LEU A 529 5.29 -6.27 -4.89
CA LEU A 529 5.64 -5.39 -6.01
C LEU A 529 6.54 -6.06 -7.06
N GLY A 530 7.09 -7.24 -6.75
CA GLY A 530 8.03 -7.94 -7.63
C GLY A 530 9.37 -7.21 -7.78
N LEU A 531 9.83 -6.52 -6.73
CA LEU A 531 11.01 -5.65 -6.76
C LEU A 531 12.09 -6.07 -5.76
N VAL A 532 13.34 -5.84 -6.15
CA VAL A 532 14.52 -5.90 -5.28
C VAL A 532 15.24 -4.57 -5.35
N ILE A 533 15.42 -3.92 -4.20
CA ILE A 533 16.06 -2.61 -4.08
C ILE A 533 17.39 -2.80 -3.36
N SER A 534 18.46 -2.26 -3.92
CA SER A 534 19.81 -2.43 -3.38
C SER A 534 20.55 -1.11 -3.31
N SER A 535 21.30 -0.91 -2.23
CA SER A 535 22.11 0.28 -1.99
C SER A 535 23.57 -0.08 -1.80
N SER A 536 24.46 0.80 -2.25
CA SER A 536 25.91 0.59 -2.21
C SER A 536 26.61 1.70 -1.40
N VAL A 537 27.79 1.40 -0.84
CA VAL A 537 28.53 2.26 0.10
C VAL A 537 28.83 3.65 -0.47
N ASN A 538 28.87 3.86 -1.79
CA ASN A 538 28.97 5.19 -2.42
C ASN A 538 28.23 5.25 -3.77
N GLY A 539 27.29 4.33 -3.98
CA GLY A 539 26.60 4.15 -5.26
C GLY A 539 25.16 4.66 -5.25
N PRO A 540 24.50 4.70 -6.43
CA PRO A 540 23.07 4.93 -6.50
C PRO A 540 22.30 3.80 -5.83
N VAL A 541 21.03 4.04 -5.50
CA VAL A 541 20.12 2.95 -5.12
C VAL A 541 19.57 2.35 -6.41
N LEU A 542 19.75 1.06 -6.63
CA LEU A 542 19.25 0.37 -7.81
C LEU A 542 17.94 -0.35 -7.49
N VAL A 543 17.02 -0.31 -8.45
CA VAL A 543 15.74 -1.02 -8.40
C VAL A 543 15.73 -2.06 -9.51
N HIS A 544 15.68 -3.33 -9.14
CA HIS A 544 15.60 -4.48 -10.03
C HIS A 544 14.25 -5.17 -9.90
N THR A 545 13.84 -5.90 -10.93
CA THR A 545 12.75 -6.88 -10.82
C THR A 545 13.23 -8.14 -10.11
N THR A 546 12.30 -8.91 -9.57
CA THR A 546 12.57 -10.27 -9.07
C THR A 546 13.02 -11.26 -10.16
N PHE A 547 12.97 -10.86 -11.43
CA PHE A 547 13.41 -11.64 -12.59
C PHE A 547 14.83 -11.28 -13.05
N GLY A 548 15.44 -10.21 -12.52
CA GLY A 548 16.82 -9.85 -12.83
C GLY A 548 17.01 -8.58 -13.67
N GLU A 549 15.93 -7.95 -14.10
CA GLU A 549 16.00 -6.77 -14.93
C GLU A 549 16.26 -5.52 -14.08
N LEU A 550 17.27 -4.72 -14.44
CA LEU A 550 17.49 -3.41 -13.85
C LEU A 550 16.44 -2.44 -14.37
N LEU A 551 15.55 -1.97 -13.49
CA LEU A 551 14.53 -0.98 -13.86
C LEU A 551 15.10 0.43 -13.80
N ARG A 552 15.67 0.82 -12.66
CA ARG A 552 16.04 2.22 -12.38
C ARG A 552 17.27 2.34 -11.50
N ALA A 553 17.98 3.45 -11.66
CA ALA A 553 19.03 3.90 -10.76
C ALA A 553 18.62 5.23 -10.13
N LEU A 554 18.48 5.25 -8.80
CA LEU A 554 18.13 6.41 -8.01
C LEU A 554 19.42 7.08 -7.56
N ALA A 555 19.80 8.15 -8.26
CA ALA A 555 20.98 8.92 -7.93
C ALA A 555 20.71 9.88 -6.74
N PRO A 556 21.68 10.09 -5.84
CA PRO A 556 21.56 11.04 -4.73
C PRO A 556 21.33 12.51 -5.16
N GLY A 557 21.55 12.87 -6.43
CA GLY A 557 21.67 14.27 -6.84
C GLY A 557 21.29 14.62 -8.29
N ALA A 558 20.10 14.22 -8.77
CA ALA A 558 19.64 14.66 -10.10
C ALA A 558 18.78 15.95 -10.10
N GLY A 559 18.46 16.54 -8.94
CA GLY A 559 17.47 17.65 -8.88
C GLY A 559 17.69 18.73 -7.83
N ALA A 560 18.88 18.85 -7.23
CA ALA A 560 19.23 20.01 -6.42
C ALA A 560 20.49 20.63 -7.05
N GLY A 561 20.47 21.94 -7.24
CA GLY A 561 21.59 22.69 -7.80
C GLY A 561 22.92 22.29 -7.16
N ALA A 562 23.98 22.34 -7.96
CA ALA A 562 25.35 22.07 -7.56
C ALA A 562 25.67 22.72 -6.20
N GLY A 563 25.68 21.90 -5.14
CA GLY A 563 25.96 22.32 -3.78
C GLY A 563 25.09 21.61 -2.74
N GLY A 564 25.51 20.45 -2.25
CA GLY A 564 25.08 19.98 -0.92
C GLY A 564 24.98 18.46 -0.70
N ALA A 565 24.47 17.68 -1.65
CA ALA A 565 24.13 16.26 -1.42
C ALA A 565 24.91 15.24 -2.28
N GLY A 566 25.88 15.70 -3.08
CA GLY A 566 26.69 14.85 -3.96
C GLY A 566 27.74 14.06 -3.18
N GLY A 567 27.34 12.96 -2.53
CA GLY A 567 28.29 11.98 -1.97
C GLY A 567 27.89 11.30 -0.66
N ALA A 568 26.68 11.50 -0.13
CA ALA A 568 26.25 10.79 1.08
C ALA A 568 25.89 9.33 0.74
N ALA A 569 26.50 8.38 1.45
CA ALA A 569 26.25 6.96 1.30
C ALA A 569 24.84 6.57 1.80
N PRO A 570 24.03 5.83 1.02
CA PRO A 570 22.77 5.28 1.51
C PRO A 570 23.05 4.26 2.64
N ALA A 571 22.46 4.52 3.81
CA ALA A 571 22.66 3.75 5.03
C ALA A 571 21.51 2.77 5.29
N GLN A 572 20.27 3.24 5.19
CA GLN A 572 19.06 2.44 5.43
C GLN A 572 18.02 2.67 4.35
N LEU A 573 17.24 1.64 4.08
CA LEU A 573 16.17 1.63 3.08
C LEU A 573 14.88 1.19 3.75
N ALA A 574 13.75 1.78 3.36
CA ALA A 574 12.42 1.30 3.71
C ALA A 574 11.46 1.49 2.54
N LEU A 575 10.69 0.46 2.18
CA LEU A 575 9.75 0.49 1.06
C LEU A 575 8.32 0.29 1.57
N SER A 576 7.41 1.19 1.20
CA SER A 576 5.99 1.02 1.46
C SER A 576 5.33 0.11 0.42
N ARG A 577 4.21 -0.52 0.79
CA ARG A 577 3.39 -1.31 -0.15
C ARG A 577 2.82 -0.48 -1.29
N GLU A 578 2.64 0.82 -1.07
CA GLU A 578 2.17 1.78 -2.07
C GLU A 578 3.29 2.23 -3.04
N GLY A 579 4.53 1.78 -2.84
CA GLY A 579 5.64 2.12 -3.74
C GLY A 579 6.34 3.45 -3.41
N VAL A 580 6.28 3.89 -2.15
CA VAL A 580 7.11 5.00 -1.65
C VAL A 580 8.37 4.40 -1.04
N LEU A 581 9.53 4.73 -1.60
CA LEU A 581 10.83 4.34 -1.10
C LEU A 581 11.42 5.47 -0.27
N VAL A 582 11.70 5.21 1.02
CA VAL A 582 12.43 6.11 1.90
C VAL A 582 13.87 5.63 2.02
N VAL A 583 14.81 6.54 1.75
CA VAL A 583 16.25 6.29 1.85
C VAL A 583 16.83 7.22 2.90
N ALA A 584 17.43 6.66 3.95
CA ALA A 584 18.30 7.41 4.85
C ALA A 584 19.73 7.31 4.35
N TYR A 585 20.31 8.46 4.07
CA TYR A 585 21.72 8.64 3.77
C TYR A 585 22.47 9.04 5.04
N ALA A 586 23.78 8.81 5.04
CA ALA A 586 24.66 9.22 6.12
C ALA A 586 24.53 10.74 6.41
N ARG A 587 24.81 11.13 7.66
CA ARG A 587 24.71 12.53 8.14
C ARG A 587 23.28 13.09 8.20
N GLY A 588 22.30 12.21 8.41
CA GLY A 588 20.92 12.62 8.68
C GLY A 588 20.11 13.09 7.48
N HIS A 589 20.57 12.80 6.27
CA HIS A 589 19.83 13.11 5.05
C HIS A 589 18.74 12.05 4.82
N LEU A 590 17.48 12.46 4.75
CA LEU A 590 16.35 11.59 4.38
C LEU A 590 15.81 12.02 3.01
N ALA A 591 15.56 11.05 2.13
CA ALA A 591 14.87 11.31 0.88
C ALA A 591 13.79 10.26 0.61
N ALA A 592 12.67 10.73 0.05
CA ALA A 592 11.57 9.90 -0.39
C ALA A 592 11.54 9.89 -1.93
N PHE A 593 11.39 8.71 -2.52
CA PHE A 593 11.34 8.48 -3.96
C PHE A 593 10.09 7.67 -4.33
N THR A 594 9.57 7.93 -5.53
CA THR A 594 8.64 7.00 -6.18
C THR A 594 9.40 5.83 -6.80
N LEU A 595 8.74 4.70 -7.01
CA LEU A 595 9.31 3.57 -7.76
C LEU A 595 9.75 3.95 -9.20
N ASN A 596 9.11 4.97 -9.78
CA ASN A 596 9.45 5.48 -11.12
C ASN A 596 10.73 6.33 -11.12
N GLY A 597 11.30 6.61 -9.95
CA GLY A 597 12.57 7.28 -9.77
C GLY A 597 12.49 8.80 -9.60
N ARG A 598 11.28 9.35 -9.44
CA ARG A 598 11.11 10.76 -9.09
C ARG A 598 11.34 10.93 -7.60
N ARG A 599 12.20 11.88 -7.23
CA ARG A 599 12.38 12.30 -5.84
C ARG A 599 11.20 13.15 -5.40
N LEU A 600 10.47 12.68 -4.39
CA LEU A 600 9.34 13.39 -3.79
C LEU A 600 9.82 14.51 -2.87
N ARG A 601 10.69 14.17 -1.91
CA ARG A 601 11.19 15.11 -0.90
C ARG A 601 12.60 14.75 -0.46
N HIS A 602 13.32 15.74 0.05
CA HIS A 602 14.59 15.58 0.74
C HIS A 602 14.61 16.52 1.95
N GLU A 603 14.90 15.97 3.12
CA GLU A 603 15.01 16.71 4.37
C GLU A 603 16.34 16.35 5.06
N THR A 604 16.91 17.31 5.77
CA THR A 604 18.16 17.12 6.51
C THR A 604 17.90 17.22 8.00
N HIS A 605 18.33 16.21 8.74
CA HIS A 605 18.25 16.15 10.19
C HIS A 605 19.65 16.15 10.81
N ASN A 606 19.78 16.65 12.04
CA ASN A 606 21.06 16.70 12.74
C ASN A 606 21.46 15.35 13.38
N ASP A 607 20.56 14.37 13.39
CA ASP A 607 20.84 13.01 13.85
C ASP A 607 21.19 12.08 12.69
N ASN A 608 22.09 11.14 12.93
CA ASN A 608 22.46 10.12 11.96
C ASN A 608 21.61 8.86 12.18
N PHE A 609 20.63 8.66 11.31
CA PHE A 609 19.68 7.54 11.43
C PHE A 609 20.38 6.19 11.23
N GLN A 610 20.32 5.35 12.27
CA GLN A 610 20.87 3.99 12.24
C GLN A 610 19.83 2.97 11.79
N CYS A 611 18.55 3.26 12.00
CA CYS A 611 17.45 2.34 11.71
C CYS A 611 16.18 3.07 11.28
N LEU A 612 15.40 2.41 10.43
CA LEU A 612 14.12 2.86 9.91
C LEU A 612 13.11 1.72 10.00
N ALA A 613 11.85 2.05 10.30
CA ALA A 613 10.72 1.13 10.19
C ALA A 613 9.53 1.88 9.58
N LEU A 614 8.82 1.25 8.63
CA LEU A 614 7.59 1.80 8.06
C LEU A 614 6.36 1.19 8.73
N SER A 615 5.32 2.00 8.89
CA SER A 615 3.98 1.50 9.24
C SER A 615 3.44 0.61 8.13
N ARG A 616 2.50 -0.30 8.45
CA ARG A 616 1.87 -1.18 7.45
C ARG A 616 1.10 -0.39 6.40
N CYS A 617 0.50 0.73 6.81
CA CYS A 617 -0.20 1.63 5.87
C CYS A 617 0.77 2.41 4.97
N GLY A 618 2.08 2.42 5.25
CA GLY A 618 3.06 3.15 4.45
C GLY A 618 3.05 4.66 4.63
N GLU A 619 2.08 5.22 5.39
CA GLU A 619 1.96 6.67 5.61
C GLU A 619 3.01 7.22 6.59
N TYR A 620 3.50 6.39 7.51
CA TYR A 620 4.37 6.81 8.60
C TYR A 620 5.70 6.06 8.56
N VAL A 621 6.79 6.79 8.77
CA VAL A 621 8.13 6.24 8.96
C VAL A 621 8.62 6.57 10.36
N VAL A 622 9.14 5.56 11.04
CA VAL A 622 9.75 5.67 12.36
C VAL A 622 11.26 5.61 12.17
N CYS A 623 11.94 6.65 12.65
CA CYS A 623 13.37 6.83 12.49
C CYS A 623 14.02 6.90 13.87
N ALA A 624 15.20 6.31 14.03
CA ALA A 624 16.02 6.51 15.21
C ALA A 624 17.51 6.39 14.89
N GLY A 625 18.33 7.10 15.67
CA GLY A 625 19.75 7.24 15.41
C GLY A 625 20.61 7.40 16.65
N ASP A 626 21.71 8.11 16.46
CA ASP A 626 22.78 8.30 17.44
C ASP A 626 22.34 9.24 18.59
N ALA A 627 21.33 10.09 18.38
CA ALA A 627 20.75 10.94 19.42
C ALA A 627 19.96 10.16 20.49
N GLY A 628 19.60 8.89 20.23
CA GLY A 628 18.83 8.07 21.17
C GLY A 628 17.36 8.47 21.30
N VAL A 629 16.86 9.29 20.38
CA VAL A 629 15.46 9.71 20.27
C VAL A 629 14.81 8.93 19.14
N VAL A 630 13.59 8.45 19.37
CA VAL A 630 12.78 7.79 18.35
C VAL A 630 11.78 8.82 17.85
N GLU A 631 11.73 9.00 16.54
CA GLU A 631 10.89 10.00 15.89
C GLU A 631 9.94 9.35 14.88
N VAL A 632 8.72 9.88 14.80
CA VAL A 632 7.70 9.49 13.83
C VAL A 632 7.56 10.62 12.82
N TRP A 633 7.69 10.27 11.55
CA TRP A 633 7.65 11.18 10.41
C TRP A 633 6.57 10.72 9.42
N ARG A 634 6.02 11.65 8.62
CA ARG A 634 5.20 11.29 7.44
C ARG A 634 6.10 10.79 6.32
N ALA A 635 5.79 9.64 5.74
CA ALA A 635 6.64 9.02 4.71
C ALA A 635 6.69 9.84 3.40
N PHE A 636 5.56 10.43 2.98
CA PHE A 636 5.46 11.19 1.73
C PHE A 636 6.12 12.58 1.82
N THR A 637 5.74 13.36 2.84
CA THR A 637 6.22 14.75 3.01
C THR A 637 7.52 14.85 3.79
N LEU A 638 7.97 13.76 4.43
CA LEU A 638 9.08 13.78 5.41
C LEU A 638 8.88 14.86 6.48
N ALA A 639 7.63 15.09 6.92
CA ALA A 639 7.34 16.01 8.01
C ALA A 639 7.45 15.28 9.36
N PRO A 640 8.21 15.79 10.35
CA PRO A 640 8.24 15.22 11.69
C PRO A 640 6.88 15.43 12.38
N LEU A 641 6.35 14.37 12.99
CA LEU A 641 5.05 14.39 13.68
C LEU A 641 5.19 14.28 15.19
N TYR A 642 6.08 13.40 15.66
CA TYR A 642 6.23 13.12 17.08
C TYR A 642 7.64 12.64 17.40
N ALA A 643 8.12 12.98 18.60
CA ALA A 643 9.38 12.49 19.14
C ALA A 643 9.11 11.88 20.50
N PHE A 644 9.49 10.62 20.68
CA PHE A 644 9.38 9.94 21.96
C PHE A 644 10.41 10.47 22.96
N PRO A 645 10.17 10.30 24.28
CA PRO A 645 11.16 10.62 25.29
C PRO A 645 12.51 9.91 25.01
N PRO A 646 13.65 10.57 25.25
CA PRO A 646 14.96 9.99 24.99
C PRO A 646 15.14 8.64 25.66
N ALA A 647 15.57 7.63 24.89
CA ALA A 647 15.74 6.27 25.38
C ALA A 647 16.96 6.13 26.33
N GLY A 648 17.86 7.11 26.32
CA GLY A 648 19.05 7.18 27.18
C GLY A 648 20.32 6.57 26.59
N ALA A 649 20.27 6.06 25.36
CA ALA A 649 21.42 5.61 24.57
C ALA A 649 21.05 5.61 23.07
N PRO A 650 22.04 5.59 22.15
CA PRO A 650 21.80 5.45 20.71
C PRO A 650 20.92 4.24 20.38
N VAL A 651 20.00 4.41 19.44
CA VAL A 651 19.10 3.35 18.98
C VAL A 651 19.70 2.69 17.75
N THR A 652 19.98 1.39 17.85
CA THR A 652 20.67 0.63 16.80
C THR A 652 19.73 -0.25 15.97
N SER A 653 18.54 -0.56 16.48
CA SER A 653 17.53 -1.35 15.77
C SER A 653 16.11 -1.00 16.20
N LEU A 654 15.16 -1.14 15.27
CA LEU A 654 13.74 -0.88 15.48
C LEU A 654 12.90 -2.01 14.89
N ALA A 655 11.78 -2.33 15.54
CA ALA A 655 10.75 -3.20 15.00
C ALA A 655 9.35 -2.78 15.48
N LEU A 656 8.37 -2.88 14.60
CA LEU A 656 6.95 -2.64 14.92
C LEU A 656 6.24 -3.98 15.16
N SER A 657 5.35 -4.01 16.15
CA SER A 657 4.46 -5.15 16.36
C SER A 657 3.45 -5.29 15.21
N HIS A 658 2.94 -6.51 15.01
CA HIS A 658 1.95 -6.81 13.97
C HIS A 658 0.66 -5.97 14.09
N ASP A 659 0.23 -5.65 15.30
CA ASP A 659 -0.94 -4.81 15.57
C ASP A 659 -0.65 -3.31 15.46
N GLN A 660 0.61 -2.91 15.23
CA GLN A 660 1.08 -1.53 15.15
C GLN A 660 0.79 -0.68 16.40
N LYS A 661 0.67 -1.33 17.56
CA LYS A 661 0.47 -0.65 18.85
C LYS A 661 1.74 -0.48 19.67
N PHE A 662 2.76 -1.28 19.37
CA PHE A 662 4.01 -1.29 20.10
C PHE A 662 5.19 -1.14 19.16
N LEU A 663 6.14 -0.32 19.59
CA LEU A 663 7.41 -0.12 18.92
C LEU A 663 8.54 -0.62 19.82
N LEU A 664 9.40 -1.46 19.29
CA LEU A 664 10.53 -2.07 19.99
C LEU A 664 11.82 -1.41 19.50
N ALA A 665 12.57 -0.80 20.42
CA ALA A 665 13.83 -0.12 20.16
C ALA A 665 14.99 -0.81 20.88
N GLY A 666 15.96 -1.32 20.13
CA GLY A 666 17.19 -1.88 20.64
C GLY A 666 18.26 -0.80 20.80
N LEU A 667 18.85 -0.71 21.99
CA LEU A 667 19.84 0.32 22.32
C LEU A 667 21.28 -0.20 22.28
N GLU A 668 22.22 0.71 22.08
CA GLU A 668 23.66 0.41 22.13
C GLU A 668 24.13 -0.06 23.50
N ASN A 669 23.46 0.36 24.57
CA ASN A 669 23.77 -0.08 25.93
C ASN A 669 23.26 -1.51 26.24
N GLY A 670 22.65 -2.22 25.30
CA GLY A 670 22.12 -3.57 25.50
C GLY A 670 20.75 -3.63 26.18
N SER A 671 20.01 -2.53 26.18
CA SER A 671 18.61 -2.51 26.63
C SER A 671 17.66 -2.55 25.45
N LEU A 672 16.48 -3.15 25.65
CA LEU A 672 15.34 -3.12 24.76
C LEU A 672 14.25 -2.24 25.40
N VAL A 673 13.80 -1.22 24.70
CA VAL A 673 12.70 -0.34 25.14
C VAL A 673 11.47 -0.63 24.29
N VAL A 674 10.31 -0.77 24.94
CA VAL A 674 9.02 -0.93 24.29
C VAL A 674 8.23 0.36 24.47
N PHE A 675 7.90 1.02 23.37
CA PHE A 675 7.05 2.21 23.33
C PHE A 675 5.62 1.83 22.94
N HIS A 676 4.64 2.55 23.47
CA HIS A 676 3.29 2.52 22.93
C HIS A 676 3.22 3.50 21.75
N ILE A 677 2.69 3.06 20.61
CA ILE A 677 2.50 3.91 19.44
C ILE A 677 1.08 3.73 18.93
N ASP A 678 0.39 4.84 18.70
CA ASP A 678 -0.92 4.82 18.04
C ASP A 678 -0.88 5.72 16.81
N PHE A 679 -0.73 5.09 15.64
CA PHE A 679 -0.71 5.81 14.38
C PHE A 679 -2.04 6.50 14.05
N ASN A 680 -3.15 6.08 14.67
CA ASN A 680 -4.44 6.72 14.45
C ASN A 680 -4.45 8.16 14.95
N ARG A 681 -3.64 8.49 15.97
CA ARG A 681 -3.52 9.86 16.50
C ARG A 681 -3.20 10.89 15.41
N TRP A 682 -2.41 10.51 14.41
CA TRP A 682 -1.98 11.40 13.33
C TRP A 682 -2.77 11.22 12.04
N HIS A 683 -3.65 10.23 11.99
CA HIS A 683 -4.45 9.96 10.82
C HIS A 683 -5.51 11.06 10.67
N HIS A 684 -5.66 11.56 9.45
CA HIS A 684 -6.42 12.77 9.11
C HIS A 684 -7.86 12.77 9.67
N GLU A 685 -8.50 11.61 9.78
CA GLU A 685 -9.86 11.47 10.32
C GLU A 685 -9.97 11.68 11.84
N TYR A 686 -8.86 11.53 12.57
CA TYR A 686 -8.83 11.54 14.03
C TYR A 686 -8.08 12.74 14.61
N GLN A 687 -7.52 13.62 13.76
CA GLN A 687 -6.75 14.80 14.17
C GLN A 687 -7.53 15.77 15.06
N GLN A 688 -8.86 15.84 14.93
CA GLN A 688 -9.72 16.73 15.74
C GLN A 688 -10.37 16.04 16.95
N ARG A 689 -10.08 14.76 17.21
CA ARG A 689 -10.75 13.97 18.27
C ARG A 689 -9.91 13.79 19.54
N TYR A 690 -8.71 14.38 19.61
CA TYR A 690 -7.82 14.35 20.77
C TYR A 690 -7.41 15.75 21.21
#